data_AF-A0A9N6WQQ0-F1
#
_entry.id   AF-A0A9N6WQQ0-F1
#
_cell.length_a   1.000
_cell.length_b   1.000
_cell.length_c   1.000
_cell.angle_alpha   90.00
_cell.angle_beta   90.00
_cell.angle_gamma   90.00
#
_symmetry.space_group_name_H-M   'P 1'
#
loop_
_entity.id
_entity.type
_entity.pdbx_description
1 polymer ?
#
loop_
_entity_poly.entity_id
_entity_poly.type
_entity_poly.pdbx_seq_one_letter_code
_entity_poly.pdbx_strand_id
1 'polypeptide(L)'
;MSRYLNAFQDEASKCRTSESSCSMFRGILDTGLCWGYEADCPEHLRYSDPRCPGDHKGWVSSKEQQLKTFFDQADFGYVAQQINSKAVLCQPETEEDSSLECSQYLQYCQGTNMYLDFRDLLKRKEPFRYKMDVLKKGQIGGKCKLDSSKLESEAIHLSPLQSWGPEMQNFEELLEPVTNQSNKCDVYIHKPTFIMKIDATVNMYHHFCDFFNLYASLHVNGTDKDMFSTDVNILIWETYSYYSNFEVTWSAFTKNPLWNLKTFEGKRVCFRRVVFPLLPRMIFGLYYNTPIVWGCQESGLFHAFSKFILHRLRIPKRTSADASGVRVTLLSRDTQYRRILNENQLLEALKASKTRYIVNKVTFTHETDFREQLKVMQSTDVLIGMHGAGLTHLLFLPDWASVFELYNCNDEHCYADLARLRGVHYQTWENSAKIKAEDEGHHPEGGPHEKFTNYEFDAEEFVRIVESASEHVVGHAAYRHPEKRELFDRCGEECVKKEGAGGGGGMDPFASFFGDFGFGFGNNHQGQREVAKGADIVMDLFVTLEELYSGNFVEITHNKPVLKPASGTRKCNCRQEMVTRQLGPGRFQMMQQQVCDECPNIKLVNEERVLEIEVEQGMQDGQEQRFVAEGFEMDIEHLDGHKVHVIRDKVTWPGARIRKKGEGMPNYDNNNLYGMLYITFDVQFPKEDFDAETKEQLRRLLGQDSINKVYNGLRGF
;
A
#
# COMPACT_ATOMS: atom_id res chain seq x y z
N MET A 1 -23.66 8.05 -3.26
CA MET A 1 -25.08 8.01 -2.87
C MET A 1 -25.76 6.73 -3.34
N SER A 2 -25.72 6.37 -4.63
CA SER A 2 -26.37 5.16 -5.18
C SER A 2 -25.98 3.87 -4.44
N ARG A 3 -24.68 3.62 -4.27
CA ARG A 3 -24.16 2.45 -3.52
C ARG A 3 -24.60 2.42 -2.05
N TYR A 4 -24.67 3.59 -1.41
CA TYR A 4 -25.19 3.71 -0.04
C TYR A 4 -26.69 3.35 0.01
N LEU A 5 -27.51 3.87 -0.91
CA LEU A 5 -28.94 3.56 -0.93
C LEU A 5 -29.19 2.07 -1.24
N ASN A 6 -28.36 1.42 -2.05
CA ASN A 6 -28.46 -0.01 -2.28
C ASN A 6 -28.11 -0.85 -1.04
N ALA A 7 -27.16 -0.38 -0.21
CA ALA A 7 -26.83 -1.03 1.06
C ALA A 7 -27.89 -0.80 2.16
N PHE A 8 -28.63 0.31 2.13
CA PHE A 8 -29.66 0.66 3.13
C PHE A 8 -31.06 0.77 2.50
N GLN A 9 -31.72 -0.38 2.39
CA GLN A 9 -33.03 -0.51 1.74
C GLN A 9 -34.14 0.34 2.38
N ASP A 10 -34.08 0.58 3.68
CA ASP A 10 -35.00 1.47 4.38
C ASP A 10 -34.83 2.93 3.96
N GLU A 11 -33.58 3.40 3.81
CA GLU A 11 -33.28 4.76 3.34
C GLU A 11 -33.61 4.92 1.85
N ALA A 12 -33.36 3.88 1.03
CA ALA A 12 -33.83 3.84 -0.34
C ALA A 12 -35.36 3.98 -0.44
N SER A 13 -36.10 3.28 0.43
CA SER A 13 -37.56 3.35 0.47
C SER A 13 -38.08 4.74 0.84
N LYS A 14 -37.43 5.44 1.77
CA LYS A 14 -37.74 6.86 2.07
C LYS A 14 -37.42 7.77 0.90
N CYS A 15 -36.34 7.51 0.17
CA CYS A 15 -36.01 8.26 -1.04
C CYS A 15 -37.03 8.05 -2.18
N ARG A 16 -37.69 6.88 -2.26
CA ARG A 16 -38.78 6.65 -3.23
C ARG A 16 -39.99 7.54 -2.95
N THR A 17 -40.36 7.69 -1.67
CA THR A 17 -41.59 8.39 -1.26
C THR A 17 -41.42 9.90 -1.07
N SER A 18 -40.19 10.39 -0.80
CA SER A 18 -39.90 11.82 -0.70
C SER A 18 -39.85 12.51 -2.07
N GLU A 19 -40.60 13.60 -2.26
CA GLU A 19 -40.63 14.38 -3.52
C GLU A 19 -39.50 15.39 -3.68
N SER A 20 -38.89 15.89 -2.59
CA SER A 20 -38.00 17.07 -2.66
C SER A 20 -36.51 16.77 -2.47
N SER A 21 -36.12 15.71 -1.75
CA SER A 21 -34.72 15.45 -1.40
C SER A 21 -34.02 14.37 -2.23
N CYS A 22 -34.76 13.42 -2.82
CA CYS A 22 -34.20 12.29 -3.56
C CYS A 22 -34.66 12.18 -5.02
N SER A 23 -35.29 13.23 -5.58
CA SER A 23 -35.78 13.22 -6.96
C SER A 23 -34.69 12.90 -7.99
N MET A 24 -33.46 13.38 -7.76
CA MET A 24 -32.28 13.08 -8.58
C MET A 24 -31.81 11.62 -8.49
N PHE A 25 -32.17 10.90 -7.42
CA PHE A 25 -31.67 9.55 -7.15
C PHE A 25 -32.66 8.45 -7.54
N ARG A 26 -33.90 8.77 -7.91
CA ARG A 26 -34.92 7.76 -8.25
C ARG A 26 -34.52 6.86 -9.43
N GLY A 27 -33.83 7.40 -10.43
CA GLY A 27 -33.36 6.63 -11.60
C GLY A 27 -32.13 5.76 -11.34
N ILE A 28 -31.58 5.80 -10.14
CA ILE A 28 -30.37 5.06 -9.73
C ILE A 28 -30.59 4.22 -8.48
N LEU A 29 -31.84 4.12 -8.02
CA LEU A 29 -32.28 3.10 -7.06
C LEU A 29 -32.32 1.74 -7.79
N ASP A 30 -32.02 0.67 -7.06
CA ASP A 30 -32.14 -0.71 -7.56
C ASP A 30 -31.19 -1.08 -8.70
N THR A 31 -30.07 -0.36 -8.84
CA THR A 31 -29.02 -0.70 -9.82
C THR A 31 -28.17 -1.90 -9.41
N GLY A 32 -28.30 -2.38 -8.16
CA GLY A 32 -27.44 -3.44 -7.61
C GLY A 32 -25.98 -3.02 -7.37
N LEU A 33 -25.61 -1.78 -7.67
CA LEU A 33 -24.25 -1.27 -7.44
C LEU A 33 -23.89 -1.34 -5.96
N CYS A 34 -22.71 -1.87 -5.69
CA CYS A 34 -22.15 -2.09 -4.37
C CYS A 34 -20.73 -1.51 -4.28
N TRP A 35 -20.18 -1.42 -3.07
CA TRP A 35 -18.81 -0.94 -2.87
C TRP A 35 -17.78 -2.01 -3.20
N GLY A 36 -18.07 -3.27 -2.89
CA GLY A 36 -17.17 -4.42 -3.12
C GLY A 36 -16.81 -5.17 -1.83
N TYR A 37 -17.17 -4.63 -0.66
CA TYR A 37 -16.95 -5.30 0.63
C TYR A 37 -18.21 -6.01 1.15
N GLU A 38 -19.37 -5.78 0.54
CA GLU A 38 -20.61 -6.47 0.87
C GLU A 38 -20.55 -7.93 0.42
N ALA A 39 -21.05 -8.86 1.25
CA ALA A 39 -20.92 -10.31 1.00
C ALA A 39 -21.55 -10.78 -0.32
N ASP A 40 -22.65 -10.14 -0.73
CA ASP A 40 -23.40 -10.49 -1.95
C ASP A 40 -23.10 -9.56 -3.13
N CYS A 41 -21.99 -8.81 -3.11
CA CYS A 41 -21.61 -7.87 -4.17
C CYS A 41 -20.97 -8.58 -5.37
N PRO A 42 -21.61 -8.63 -6.55
CA PRO A 42 -20.99 -9.20 -7.75
C PRO A 42 -19.81 -8.34 -8.22
N GLU A 43 -18.76 -8.98 -8.75
CA GLU A 43 -17.55 -8.27 -9.20
C GLU A 43 -17.84 -7.15 -10.19
N HIS A 44 -18.72 -7.39 -11.18
CA HIS A 44 -19.08 -6.38 -12.19
C HIS A 44 -19.93 -5.21 -11.67
N LEU A 45 -20.42 -5.26 -10.42
CA LEU A 45 -21.24 -4.20 -9.79
C LEU A 45 -20.50 -3.44 -8.68
N ARG A 46 -19.27 -3.85 -8.36
CA ARG A 46 -18.46 -3.19 -7.32
C ARG A 46 -18.01 -1.79 -7.75
N TYR A 47 -17.37 -1.04 -6.86
CA TYR A 47 -16.98 0.33 -7.16
C TYR A 47 -15.94 0.44 -8.27
N SER A 48 -14.96 -0.45 -8.26
CA SER A 48 -13.81 -0.48 -9.16
C SER A 48 -13.36 -1.91 -9.39
N ASP A 49 -12.95 -2.19 -10.62
CA ASP A 49 -12.18 -3.39 -10.93
C ASP A 49 -10.69 -3.06 -10.91
N PRO A 50 -9.87 -3.84 -10.19
CA PRO A 50 -8.41 -3.73 -10.24
C PRO A 50 -7.92 -3.72 -11.68
N ARG A 51 -7.05 -2.77 -12.01
CA ARG A 51 -6.34 -2.77 -13.29
C ARG A 51 -4.86 -2.90 -13.03
N CYS A 52 -4.26 -3.94 -13.59
CA CYS A 52 -2.82 -4.12 -13.58
C CYS A 52 -2.38 -4.35 -15.03
N PRO A 53 -1.78 -3.38 -15.73
CA PRO A 53 -1.22 -3.64 -17.06
C PRO A 53 -0.02 -4.62 -17.01
N GLY A 54 0.19 -5.37 -18.09
CA GLY A 54 1.29 -6.35 -18.22
C GLY A 54 1.09 -7.65 -17.44
N ASP A 55 2.10 -8.52 -17.44
CA ASP A 55 2.08 -9.78 -16.70
C ASP A 55 2.34 -9.59 -15.20
N HIS A 56 1.95 -10.58 -14.40
CA HIS A 56 2.22 -10.60 -12.97
C HIS A 56 3.74 -10.71 -12.72
N LYS A 57 4.24 -10.01 -11.69
CA LYS A 57 5.67 -10.01 -11.29
C LYS A 57 5.79 -10.08 -9.77
N GLY A 58 6.94 -10.56 -9.29
CA GLY A 58 7.26 -10.60 -7.86
C GLY A 58 6.56 -11.75 -7.14
N TRP A 59 5.98 -11.47 -5.96
CA TRP A 59 5.48 -12.49 -5.02
C TRP A 59 4.08 -13.04 -5.31
N VAL A 60 3.47 -12.70 -6.45
CA VAL A 60 2.18 -13.25 -6.89
C VAL A 60 2.42 -14.28 -8.00
N SER A 61 1.73 -15.42 -7.96
CA SER A 61 1.94 -16.57 -8.85
C SER A 61 1.06 -16.56 -10.10
N SER A 62 0.10 -15.64 -10.20
CA SER A 62 -0.79 -15.53 -11.36
C SER A 62 -1.35 -14.11 -11.53
N LYS A 63 -1.90 -13.85 -12.72
CA LYS A 63 -2.59 -12.59 -13.02
C LYS A 63 -3.82 -12.36 -12.14
N GLU A 64 -4.58 -13.42 -11.92
CA GLU A 64 -5.75 -13.41 -11.04
C GLU A 64 -5.35 -13.07 -9.60
N GLN A 65 -4.28 -13.69 -9.09
CA GLN A 65 -3.76 -13.39 -7.76
C GLN A 65 -3.25 -11.94 -7.67
N GLN A 66 -2.62 -11.41 -8.72
CA GLN A 66 -2.19 -10.01 -8.78
C GLN A 66 -3.37 -9.05 -8.59
N LEU A 67 -4.45 -9.24 -9.36
CA LEU A 67 -5.66 -8.42 -9.30
C LEU A 67 -6.34 -8.54 -7.93
N LYS A 68 -6.51 -9.77 -7.42
CA LYS A 68 -7.10 -10.03 -6.11
C LYS A 68 -6.29 -9.38 -4.99
N THR A 69 -4.97 -9.51 -5.03
CA THR A 69 -4.09 -8.94 -3.99
C THR A 69 -4.18 -7.41 -3.98
N PHE A 70 -4.24 -6.76 -5.15
CA PHE A 70 -4.43 -5.31 -5.20
C PHE A 70 -5.79 -4.89 -4.61
N PHE A 71 -6.87 -5.59 -4.95
CA PHE A 71 -8.19 -5.33 -4.38
C PHE A 71 -8.19 -5.44 -2.85
N ASP A 72 -7.59 -6.53 -2.35
CA ASP A 72 -7.52 -6.89 -0.94
C ASP A 72 -6.64 -5.94 -0.12
N GLN A 73 -5.58 -5.37 -0.70
CA GLN A 73 -4.57 -4.59 0.04
C GLN A 73 -4.71 -3.07 -0.15
N ALA A 74 -5.20 -2.63 -1.31
CA ALA A 74 -5.17 -1.22 -1.70
C ALA A 74 -6.54 -0.66 -2.12
N ASP A 75 -7.60 -1.48 -2.14
CA ASP A 75 -8.96 -1.07 -2.53
C ASP A 75 -10.00 -1.45 -1.45
N PHE A 76 -11.29 -1.44 -1.78
CA PHE A 76 -12.38 -1.80 -0.88
C PHE A 76 -12.28 -3.22 -0.30
N GLY A 77 -11.49 -4.13 -0.89
CA GLY A 77 -11.16 -5.42 -0.28
C GLY A 77 -10.45 -5.28 1.06
N TYR A 78 -9.63 -4.23 1.25
CA TYR A 78 -9.03 -3.92 2.55
C TYR A 78 -10.08 -3.62 3.61
N VAL A 79 -11.10 -2.84 3.24
CA VAL A 79 -12.24 -2.55 4.13
C VAL A 79 -12.98 -3.84 4.48
N ALA A 80 -13.17 -4.74 3.51
CA ALA A 80 -13.78 -6.05 3.75
C ALA A 80 -12.98 -6.88 4.77
N GLN A 81 -11.65 -6.88 4.68
CA GLN A 81 -10.79 -7.56 5.67
C GLN A 81 -10.91 -6.96 7.06
N GLN A 82 -10.96 -5.64 7.18
CA GLN A 82 -11.18 -4.97 8.47
C GLN A 82 -12.57 -5.29 9.04
N ILE A 83 -13.59 -5.39 8.19
CA ILE A 83 -14.93 -5.79 8.61
C ILE A 83 -14.96 -7.25 9.09
N ASN A 84 -14.38 -8.17 8.30
CA ASN A 84 -14.42 -9.60 8.56
C ASN A 84 -13.54 -10.04 9.73
N SER A 85 -12.51 -9.26 10.05
CA SER A 85 -11.64 -9.51 11.21
C SER A 85 -12.18 -8.94 12.53
N LYS A 86 -13.32 -8.24 12.51
CA LYS A 86 -13.91 -7.71 13.74
C LYS A 86 -14.33 -8.83 14.68
N ALA A 87 -14.02 -8.63 15.95
CA ALA A 87 -14.42 -9.50 17.04
C ALA A 87 -14.99 -8.69 18.20
N VAL A 88 -16.07 -9.21 18.79
CA VAL A 88 -16.59 -8.70 20.05
C VAL A 88 -15.63 -9.10 21.17
N LEU A 89 -15.04 -8.09 21.82
CA LEU A 89 -14.13 -8.26 22.96
C LEU A 89 -14.86 -8.09 24.28
N CYS A 90 -15.91 -7.27 24.31
CA CYS A 90 -16.75 -7.07 25.49
C CYS A 90 -18.21 -7.17 25.08
N GLN A 91 -18.86 -8.25 25.53
CA GLN A 91 -20.19 -8.67 25.11
C GLN A 91 -21.25 -8.10 26.07
N PRO A 92 -22.22 -7.31 25.58
CA PRO A 92 -23.33 -6.83 26.42
C PRO A 92 -24.30 -7.97 26.75
N GLU A 93 -24.86 -7.96 27.96
CA GLU A 93 -25.98 -8.83 28.35
C GLU A 93 -27.33 -8.16 28.09
N THR A 94 -27.38 -6.82 28.20
CA THR A 94 -28.55 -5.98 27.94
C THR A 94 -28.20 -4.78 27.05
N GLU A 95 -29.19 -4.07 26.48
CA GLU A 95 -28.95 -2.89 25.62
C GLU A 95 -28.34 -1.67 26.35
N GLU A 96 -28.43 -1.66 27.68
CA GLU A 96 -27.84 -0.65 28.55
C GLU A 96 -26.39 -0.98 28.95
N ASP A 97 -25.98 -2.24 28.77
CA ASP A 97 -24.61 -2.67 29.01
C ASP A 97 -23.69 -2.20 27.88
N SER A 98 -22.40 -2.20 28.16
CA SER A 98 -21.35 -1.76 27.25
C SER A 98 -21.02 -2.82 26.21
N SER A 99 -20.55 -2.36 25.05
CA SER A 99 -19.98 -3.25 24.04
C SER A 99 -18.63 -2.72 23.57
N LEU A 100 -17.71 -3.62 23.24
CA LEU A 100 -16.48 -3.31 22.52
C LEU A 100 -16.27 -4.34 21.43
N GLU A 101 -16.12 -3.86 20.20
CA GLU A 101 -15.82 -4.67 19.02
C GLU A 101 -14.62 -4.04 18.32
N CYS A 102 -13.61 -4.85 18.00
CA CYS A 102 -12.38 -4.38 17.36
C CYS A 102 -11.96 -5.28 16.21
N SER A 103 -11.34 -4.70 15.18
CA SER A 103 -10.62 -5.46 14.15
C SER A 103 -9.29 -6.00 14.69
N GLN A 104 -8.66 -6.89 13.91
CA GLN A 104 -7.38 -7.50 14.26
C GLN A 104 -6.32 -6.46 14.65
N TYR A 105 -5.51 -6.79 15.65
CA TYR A 105 -4.49 -5.94 16.24
C TYR A 105 -5.01 -4.61 16.81
N LEU A 106 -6.31 -4.50 17.08
CA LEU A 106 -6.95 -3.30 17.63
C LEU A 106 -6.72 -2.06 16.74
N GLN A 107 -6.67 -2.26 15.42
CA GLN A 107 -6.48 -1.20 14.43
C GLN A 107 -7.71 -0.29 14.31
N TYR A 108 -8.90 -0.89 14.36
CA TYR A 108 -10.18 -0.21 14.47
C TYR A 108 -10.94 -0.77 15.66
N CYS A 109 -11.59 0.08 16.45
CA CYS A 109 -12.50 -0.34 17.50
C CYS A 109 -13.77 0.52 17.51
N GLN A 110 -14.87 -0.06 17.96
CA GLN A 110 -16.11 0.65 18.24
C GLN A 110 -16.73 0.14 19.52
N GLY A 111 -17.39 1.02 20.26
CA GLY A 111 -18.05 0.62 21.48
C GLY A 111 -19.24 1.47 21.86
N THR A 112 -20.05 0.90 22.74
CA THR A 112 -21.26 1.53 23.27
C THR A 112 -21.21 1.58 24.79
N ASN A 113 -21.84 2.60 25.37
CA ASN A 113 -21.89 2.85 26.81
C ASN A 113 -20.51 2.75 27.50
N MET A 114 -19.48 3.34 26.92
CA MET A 114 -18.12 3.27 27.43
C MET A 114 -17.81 4.42 28.38
N TYR A 115 -17.04 4.13 29.42
CA TYR A 115 -16.52 5.08 30.39
C TYR A 115 -15.05 5.39 30.10
N LEU A 116 -14.66 6.66 30.14
CA LEU A 116 -13.27 7.14 30.05
C LEU A 116 -12.98 8.17 31.17
N ASP A 117 -11.84 8.02 31.85
CA ASP A 117 -11.43 8.87 32.98
C ASP A 117 -10.22 9.76 32.63
N PHE A 118 -10.46 11.07 32.52
CA PHE A 118 -9.45 12.06 32.19
C PHE A 118 -9.04 12.93 33.39
N ARG A 119 -9.28 12.47 34.63
CA ARG A 119 -8.92 13.23 35.84
C ARG A 119 -7.42 13.37 36.04
N ASP A 120 -6.63 12.41 35.55
CA ASP A 120 -5.17 12.45 35.68
C ASP A 120 -4.51 13.47 34.75
N LEU A 121 -5.19 13.90 33.68
CA LEU A 121 -4.71 14.91 32.74
C LEU A 121 -4.32 16.22 33.44
N LEU A 122 -5.06 16.61 34.50
CA LEU A 122 -4.75 17.82 35.31
C LEU A 122 -3.33 17.83 35.89
N LYS A 123 -2.74 16.65 36.10
CA LYS A 123 -1.41 16.49 36.69
C LYS A 123 -0.31 16.41 35.63
N ARG A 124 -0.67 16.25 34.35
CA ARG A 124 0.25 16.07 33.24
C ARG A 124 0.49 17.40 32.54
N LYS A 125 1.75 17.81 32.44
CA LYS A 125 2.15 19.11 31.85
C LYS A 125 2.84 18.95 30.49
N GLU A 126 3.21 17.73 30.15
CA GLU A 126 3.89 17.38 28.91
C GLU A 126 2.91 17.33 27.70
N PRO A 127 3.43 17.50 26.47
CA PRO A 127 2.65 17.23 25.26
C PRO A 127 2.28 15.74 25.14
N PHE A 128 1.06 15.48 24.65
CA PHE A 128 0.50 14.13 24.54
C PHE A 128 0.77 13.46 23.18
N ARG A 129 1.44 14.17 22.27
CA ARG A 129 1.78 13.67 20.95
C ARG A 129 2.55 12.36 21.05
N TYR A 130 1.99 11.32 20.44
CA TYR A 130 2.53 9.96 20.39
C TYR A 130 2.72 9.28 21.76
N LYS A 131 2.00 9.73 22.79
CA LYS A 131 1.99 9.05 24.09
C LYS A 131 1.16 7.77 24.03
N MET A 132 1.67 6.77 24.74
CA MET A 132 1.13 5.41 24.79
C MET A 132 0.38 5.12 26.10
N ASP A 133 0.37 6.09 27.01
CA ASP A 133 -0.06 5.98 28.39
C ASP A 133 -1.12 7.03 28.74
N VAL A 134 -1.90 7.47 27.74
CA VAL A 134 -2.94 8.49 27.90
C VAL A 134 -4.06 7.97 28.81
N LEU A 135 -4.44 6.70 28.64
CA LEU A 135 -5.32 5.97 29.55
C LEU A 135 -4.53 4.85 30.21
N LYS A 136 -4.71 4.69 31.52
CA LYS A 136 -4.12 3.62 32.33
C LYS A 136 -5.22 2.73 32.88
N LYS A 137 -4.80 1.66 33.54
CA LYS A 137 -5.68 0.73 34.25
C LYS A 137 -6.70 1.48 35.14
N GLY A 138 -7.98 1.14 34.99
CA GLY A 138 -9.10 1.79 35.68
C GLY A 138 -9.60 3.09 35.06
N GLN A 139 -9.02 3.55 33.93
CA GLN A 139 -9.43 4.78 33.24
C GLN A 139 -10.28 4.53 32.00
N ILE A 140 -10.51 3.29 31.60
CA ILE A 140 -11.38 2.92 30.49
C ILE A 140 -12.11 1.62 30.81
N GLY A 141 -13.40 1.56 30.51
CA GLY A 141 -14.17 0.34 30.79
C GLY A 141 -15.64 0.46 30.51
N GLY A 142 -16.36 -0.60 30.86
CA GLY A 142 -17.80 -0.73 30.65
C GLY A 142 -18.36 -1.97 31.33
N LYS A 143 -19.67 -2.02 31.56
CA LYS A 143 -20.31 -3.23 32.08
C LYS A 143 -20.59 -4.19 30.92
N CYS A 144 -19.96 -5.35 30.92
CA CYS A 144 -20.13 -6.37 29.89
C CYS A 144 -19.44 -7.64 30.35
N LYS A 145 -19.52 -8.72 29.57
CA LYS A 145 -18.63 -9.87 29.73
C LYS A 145 -17.37 -9.67 28.88
N LEU A 146 -16.24 -9.35 29.52
CA LEU A 146 -14.96 -9.08 28.84
C LEU A 146 -14.20 -10.38 28.54
N ASP A 147 -13.73 -10.53 27.30
CA ASP A 147 -12.76 -11.55 26.90
C ASP A 147 -11.33 -10.98 27.03
N SER A 148 -10.80 -10.98 28.25
CA SER A 148 -9.48 -10.42 28.54
C SER A 148 -8.36 -11.14 27.81
N SER A 149 -8.45 -12.47 27.65
CA SER A 149 -7.43 -13.25 26.95
C SER A 149 -7.34 -12.86 25.47
N LYS A 150 -8.49 -12.64 24.82
CA LYS A 150 -8.52 -12.20 23.44
C LYS A 150 -8.01 -10.77 23.30
N LEU A 151 -8.46 -9.85 24.16
CA LEU A 151 -7.97 -8.47 24.19
C LEU A 151 -6.45 -8.40 24.33
N GLU A 152 -5.87 -9.16 25.25
CA GLU A 152 -4.41 -9.24 25.44
C GLU A 152 -3.69 -9.78 24.21
N SER A 153 -4.26 -10.82 23.56
CA SER A 153 -3.66 -11.40 22.35
C SER A 153 -3.68 -10.46 21.14
N GLU A 154 -4.67 -9.57 21.04
CA GLU A 154 -4.78 -8.56 19.99
C GLU A 154 -3.94 -7.30 20.30
N ALA A 155 -3.63 -7.04 21.57
CA ALA A 155 -2.87 -5.87 22.01
C ALA A 155 -1.34 -5.96 21.79
N ILE A 156 -0.86 -6.87 20.94
CA ILE A 156 0.58 -7.07 20.69
C ILE A 156 1.24 -5.92 19.92
N HIS A 157 0.49 -5.20 19.08
CA HIS A 157 1.03 -4.10 18.25
C HIS A 157 0.94 -2.76 18.99
N LEU A 158 1.78 -2.57 20.01
CA LEU A 158 1.80 -1.33 20.79
C LEU A 158 2.58 -0.22 20.06
N SER A 159 1.88 0.58 19.26
CA SER A 159 2.41 1.86 18.74
C SER A 159 1.33 2.92 18.59
N PRO A 160 1.66 4.21 18.83
CA PRO A 160 0.64 5.25 19.01
C PRO A 160 -0.16 5.52 17.74
N LEU A 161 0.41 5.27 16.57
CA LEU A 161 -0.24 5.48 15.27
C LEU A 161 -0.43 4.16 14.49
N GLN A 162 -0.19 3.01 15.12
CA GLN A 162 -0.36 1.69 14.52
C GLN A 162 -1.56 0.93 15.07
N SER A 163 -1.92 1.13 16.34
CA SER A 163 -3.12 0.55 16.93
C SER A 163 -3.67 1.38 18.09
N TRP A 164 -4.88 1.03 18.52
CA TRP A 164 -5.48 1.47 19.78
C TRP A 164 -5.12 0.56 20.97
N GLY A 165 -4.29 -0.46 20.75
CA GLY A 165 -3.80 -1.34 21.81
C GLY A 165 -3.24 -0.63 23.06
N PRO A 166 -2.51 0.49 22.94
CA PRO A 166 -1.94 1.17 24.11
C PRO A 166 -3.00 1.63 25.12
N GLU A 167 -4.16 2.05 24.62
CA GLU A 167 -5.31 2.47 25.42
C GLU A 167 -6.22 1.28 25.74
N MET A 168 -6.51 0.44 24.74
CA MET A 168 -7.48 -0.67 24.84
C MET A 168 -7.03 -1.78 25.77
N GLN A 169 -5.72 -2.02 25.92
CA GLN A 169 -5.19 -2.99 26.90
C GLN A 169 -5.61 -2.67 28.35
N ASN A 170 -6.03 -1.43 28.62
CA ASN A 170 -6.47 -0.99 29.94
C ASN A 170 -7.99 -1.08 30.15
N PHE A 171 -8.73 -1.66 29.19
CA PHE A 171 -10.19 -1.78 29.29
C PHE A 171 -10.58 -2.74 30.42
N GLU A 172 -11.44 -2.26 31.34
CA GLU A 172 -11.91 -3.04 32.47
C GLU A 172 -13.42 -3.30 32.45
N GLU A 173 -13.80 -4.48 32.93
CA GLU A 173 -15.18 -4.85 33.20
C GLU A 173 -15.71 -4.14 34.45
N LEU A 174 -16.89 -3.51 34.33
CA LEU A 174 -17.58 -2.83 35.42
C LEU A 174 -18.78 -3.64 35.91
N LEU A 175 -19.07 -3.54 37.22
CA LEU A 175 -20.21 -4.22 37.84
C LEU A 175 -21.58 -3.60 37.48
N GLU A 176 -21.61 -2.30 37.17
CA GLU A 176 -22.84 -1.53 36.97
C GLU A 176 -22.87 -0.86 35.60
N PRO A 177 -24.04 -0.77 34.94
CA PRO A 177 -24.18 -0.11 33.67
C PRO A 177 -23.72 1.35 33.69
N VAL A 178 -23.20 1.81 32.56
CA VAL A 178 -22.74 3.18 32.37
C VAL A 178 -23.92 4.03 31.86
N THR A 179 -24.88 4.31 32.73
CA THR A 179 -26.09 5.09 32.41
C THR A 179 -26.08 6.44 33.11
N ASN A 180 -26.98 7.35 32.70
CA ASN A 180 -27.15 8.66 33.35
C ASN A 180 -27.52 8.56 34.84
N GLN A 181 -28.02 7.40 35.28
CA GLN A 181 -28.45 7.16 36.66
C GLN A 181 -27.33 6.62 37.55
N SER A 182 -26.28 6.03 36.97
CA SER A 182 -25.23 5.36 37.75
C SER A 182 -24.19 6.30 38.37
N ASN A 183 -24.30 7.63 38.14
CA ASN A 183 -23.37 8.66 38.64
C ASN A 183 -21.86 8.35 38.41
N LYS A 184 -21.55 7.50 37.41
CA LYS A 184 -20.18 7.09 37.10
C LYS A 184 -19.41 8.20 36.39
N CYS A 185 -20.08 9.02 35.60
CA CYS A 185 -19.48 10.10 34.83
C CYS A 185 -19.97 11.47 35.24
N ASP A 186 -19.11 12.46 34.98
CA ASP A 186 -19.42 13.87 35.15
C ASP A 186 -20.05 14.44 33.86
N VAL A 187 -19.78 13.80 32.70
CA VAL A 187 -20.30 14.19 31.38
C VAL A 187 -20.80 12.97 30.62
N TYR A 188 -21.98 13.07 30.03
CA TYR A 188 -22.57 12.04 29.18
C TYR A 188 -22.70 12.56 27.74
N ILE A 189 -22.09 11.84 26.79
CA ILE A 189 -22.06 12.18 25.36
C ILE A 189 -22.93 11.17 24.61
N HIS A 190 -24.12 11.60 24.21
CA HIS A 190 -25.07 10.75 23.47
C HIS A 190 -24.78 10.69 21.97
N LYS A 191 -24.18 11.74 21.41
CA LYS A 191 -23.87 11.83 19.98
C LYS A 191 -22.65 10.95 19.64
N PRO A 192 -22.66 10.21 18.51
CA PRO A 192 -21.52 9.40 18.11
C PRO A 192 -20.24 10.24 18.06
N THR A 193 -19.17 9.72 18.64
CA THR A 193 -17.90 10.44 18.75
C THR A 193 -16.76 9.60 18.16
N PHE A 194 -16.04 10.16 17.19
CA PHE A 194 -14.80 9.59 16.66
C PHE A 194 -13.62 10.15 17.45
N ILE A 195 -12.74 9.28 17.92
CA ILE A 195 -11.53 9.66 18.63
C ILE A 195 -10.34 9.53 17.66
N MET A 196 -9.67 10.64 17.34
CA MET A 196 -8.65 10.69 16.30
C MET A 196 -7.24 10.87 16.88
N LYS A 197 -6.34 9.93 16.63
CA LYS A 197 -4.89 10.17 16.74
C LYS A 197 -4.36 10.62 15.39
N ILE A 198 -3.72 11.79 15.36
CA ILE A 198 -3.30 12.46 14.12
C ILE A 198 -1.79 12.38 13.92
N ASP A 199 -1.32 12.23 12.67
CA ASP A 199 0.11 12.14 12.35
C ASP A 199 0.78 13.52 12.42
N ALA A 200 0.54 14.40 11.44
CA ALA A 200 1.15 15.74 11.42
C ALA A 200 0.30 16.79 10.68
N THR A 201 -0.25 17.76 11.42
CA THR A 201 -1.24 18.73 10.91
C THR A 201 -0.71 19.76 9.91
N VAL A 202 0.59 20.03 9.92
CA VAL A 202 1.21 21.07 9.06
C VAL A 202 1.64 20.55 7.68
N ASN A 203 1.79 19.23 7.55
CA ASN A 203 2.25 18.60 6.31
C ASN A 203 1.07 17.89 5.64
N MET A 204 0.70 18.34 4.45
CA MET A 204 -0.44 17.80 3.71
C MET A 204 -0.34 16.29 3.50
N TYR A 205 0.83 15.76 3.14
CA TYR A 205 1.01 14.33 2.89
C TYR A 205 0.67 13.50 4.12
N HIS A 206 1.20 13.88 5.29
CA HIS A 206 0.93 13.18 6.54
C HIS A 206 -0.51 13.38 7.02
N HIS A 207 -1.05 14.60 6.92
CA HIS A 207 -2.38 14.88 7.42
C HIS A 207 -3.50 14.26 6.57
N PHE A 208 -3.29 14.13 5.26
CA PHE A 208 -4.25 13.46 4.39
C PHE A 208 -4.30 11.94 4.61
N CYS A 209 -3.26 11.35 5.20
CA CYS A 209 -3.34 9.99 5.72
C CYS A 209 -4.40 9.86 6.83
N ASP A 210 -4.52 10.87 7.72
CA ASP A 210 -5.52 10.89 8.79
C ASP A 210 -6.96 10.95 8.21
N PHE A 211 -7.20 11.85 7.25
CA PHE A 211 -8.50 11.98 6.60
C PHE A 211 -8.87 10.74 5.78
N PHE A 212 -7.88 10.15 5.10
CA PHE A 212 -8.07 8.95 4.32
C PHE A 212 -8.46 7.76 5.19
N ASN A 213 -7.73 7.52 6.29
CA ASN A 213 -8.03 6.42 7.21
C ASN A 213 -9.34 6.65 7.97
N LEU A 214 -9.71 7.90 8.29
CA LEU A 214 -11.03 8.23 8.80
C LEU A 214 -12.13 7.89 7.79
N TYR A 215 -11.95 8.25 6.52
CA TYR A 215 -12.90 7.89 5.45
C TYR A 215 -13.06 6.38 5.30
N ALA A 216 -11.95 5.62 5.26
CA ALA A 216 -11.99 4.17 5.22
C ALA A 216 -12.73 3.60 6.45
N SER A 217 -12.52 4.19 7.63
CA SER A 217 -13.20 3.80 8.87
C SER A 217 -14.71 4.05 8.84
N LEU A 218 -15.19 5.04 8.08
CA LEU A 218 -16.64 5.21 7.87
C LEU A 218 -17.25 3.97 7.20
N HIS A 219 -16.52 3.35 6.26
CA HIS A 219 -16.95 2.11 5.62
C HIS A 219 -16.80 0.89 6.54
N VAL A 220 -15.75 0.82 7.38
CA VAL A 220 -15.62 -0.24 8.40
C VAL A 220 -16.75 -0.17 9.44
N ASN A 221 -17.20 1.05 9.77
CA ASN A 221 -18.38 1.35 10.58
C ASN A 221 -19.71 1.15 9.80
N GLY A 222 -19.64 0.63 8.57
CA GLY A 222 -20.70 0.68 7.58
C GLY A 222 -21.94 -0.17 7.83
N THR A 223 -22.09 -0.77 9.03
CA THR A 223 -23.35 -1.37 9.47
C THR A 223 -24.32 -0.34 10.05
N ASP A 224 -23.85 0.87 10.38
CA ASP A 224 -24.68 1.95 10.87
C ASP A 224 -25.24 2.78 9.70
N LYS A 225 -26.57 2.98 9.68
CA LYS A 225 -27.25 3.86 8.72
C LYS A 225 -26.69 5.28 8.73
N ASP A 226 -26.14 5.73 9.85
CA ASP A 226 -25.60 7.07 10.04
C ASP A 226 -24.11 7.19 9.67
N MET A 227 -23.50 6.20 8.98
CA MET A 227 -22.04 6.16 8.72
C MET A 227 -21.47 7.42 8.04
N PHE A 228 -22.25 8.09 7.17
CA PHE A 228 -21.83 9.32 6.47
C PHE A 228 -22.44 10.60 7.06
N SER A 229 -23.10 10.50 8.22
CA SER A 229 -23.67 11.64 8.92
C SER A 229 -22.57 12.63 9.32
N THR A 230 -22.82 13.93 9.11
CA THR A 230 -21.98 15.00 9.66
C THR A 230 -22.31 15.30 11.11
N ASP A 231 -23.38 14.72 11.67
CA ASP A 231 -23.80 14.96 13.04
C ASP A 231 -23.09 14.05 14.04
N VAL A 232 -21.76 14.08 13.99
CA VAL A 232 -20.85 13.30 14.84
C VAL A 232 -19.86 14.25 15.50
N ASN A 233 -19.38 13.92 16.69
CA ASN A 233 -18.28 14.67 17.31
C ASN A 233 -16.94 14.07 16.88
N ILE A 234 -15.90 14.90 16.84
CA ILE A 234 -14.53 14.44 16.63
C ILE A 234 -13.68 14.95 17.79
N LEU A 235 -13.08 14.02 18.52
CA LEU A 235 -12.17 14.28 19.62
C LEU A 235 -10.74 13.99 19.14
N ILE A 236 -9.95 15.04 18.94
CA ILE A 236 -8.52 14.91 18.64
C ILE A 236 -7.78 14.49 19.92
N TRP A 237 -7.01 13.40 19.83
CA TRP A 237 -6.32 12.77 20.95
C TRP A 237 -5.03 13.51 21.35
N GLU A 238 -5.15 14.82 21.55
CA GLU A 238 -4.07 15.76 21.82
C GLU A 238 -4.47 16.78 22.87
N THR A 239 -3.50 17.37 23.55
CA THR A 239 -3.74 18.45 24.55
C THR A 239 -3.54 19.86 24.00
N TYR A 240 -3.08 20.02 22.77
CA TYR A 240 -3.02 21.33 22.10
C TYR A 240 -4.28 21.59 21.28
N SER A 241 -4.57 22.87 21.05
CA SER A 241 -5.64 23.25 20.12
C SER A 241 -5.23 22.87 18.71
N TYR A 242 -6.09 22.11 18.03
CA TYR A 242 -5.86 21.73 16.65
C TYR A 242 -5.78 22.99 15.77
N TYR A 243 -4.79 23.04 14.90
CA TYR A 243 -4.61 24.07 13.88
C TYR A 243 -3.97 23.46 12.64
N SER A 244 -4.53 23.75 11.47
CA SER A 244 -4.02 23.31 10.17
C SER A 244 -4.57 24.18 9.05
N ASN A 245 -3.77 24.39 8.00
CA ASN A 245 -4.26 24.98 6.74
C ASN A 245 -5.35 24.12 6.07
N PHE A 246 -5.43 22.84 6.45
CA PHE A 246 -6.37 21.87 5.89
C PHE A 246 -7.59 21.65 6.79
N GLU A 247 -7.76 22.46 7.84
CA GLU A 247 -8.84 22.33 8.84
C GLU A 247 -10.23 22.26 8.21
N VAL A 248 -10.46 23.00 7.11
CA VAL A 248 -11.74 22.99 6.40
C VAL A 248 -12.15 21.60 5.92
N THR A 249 -11.21 20.68 5.75
CA THR A 249 -11.45 19.28 5.37
C THR A 249 -12.30 18.54 6.42
N TRP A 250 -12.21 18.92 7.71
CA TRP A 250 -13.08 18.36 8.76
C TRP A 250 -14.56 18.60 8.50
N SER A 251 -14.93 19.67 7.79
CA SER A 251 -16.32 19.93 7.42
C SER A 251 -16.92 18.86 6.49
N ALA A 252 -16.07 18.01 5.88
CA ALA A 252 -16.53 16.83 5.16
C ALA A 252 -17.02 15.70 6.09
N PHE A 253 -16.50 15.64 7.31
CA PHE A 253 -16.75 14.57 8.28
C PHE A 253 -17.70 15.00 9.40
N THR A 254 -17.62 16.25 9.85
CA THR A 254 -18.45 16.77 10.95
C THR A 254 -18.91 18.21 10.72
N LYS A 255 -20.13 18.52 11.20
CA LYS A 255 -20.63 19.90 11.33
C LYS A 255 -20.38 20.49 12.73
N ASN A 256 -19.91 19.68 13.66
CA ASN A 256 -19.67 20.06 15.05
C ASN A 256 -18.23 20.57 15.22
N PRO A 257 -17.96 21.45 16.21
CA PRO A 257 -16.60 21.89 16.49
C PRO A 257 -15.74 20.72 16.97
N LEU A 258 -14.45 20.76 16.63
CA LEU A 258 -13.48 19.77 17.09
C LEU A 258 -13.25 19.89 18.59
N TRP A 259 -13.15 18.75 19.26
CA TRP A 259 -12.70 18.66 20.64
C TRP A 259 -11.26 18.19 20.70
N ASN A 260 -10.61 18.45 21.83
CA ASN A 260 -9.32 17.86 22.17
C ASN A 260 -9.36 17.34 23.61
N LEU A 261 -8.30 16.72 24.10
CA LEU A 261 -8.26 16.15 25.45
C LEU A 261 -8.47 17.21 26.55
N LYS A 262 -8.11 18.48 26.31
CA LYS A 262 -8.36 19.57 27.26
C LYS A 262 -9.85 19.84 27.49
N THR A 263 -10.72 19.54 26.51
CA THR A 263 -12.17 19.69 26.67
C THR A 263 -12.71 18.89 27.87
N PHE A 264 -12.09 17.74 28.15
CA PHE A 264 -12.51 16.79 29.18
C PHE A 264 -11.51 16.64 30.33
N GLU A 265 -10.48 17.48 30.37
CA GLU A 265 -9.48 17.50 31.44
C GLU A 265 -10.15 17.61 32.81
N GLY A 266 -9.79 16.70 33.72
CA GLY A 266 -10.34 16.69 35.08
C GLY A 266 -11.69 15.99 35.22
N LYS A 267 -12.23 15.35 34.16
CA LYS A 267 -13.58 14.78 34.15
C LYS A 267 -13.59 13.31 33.78
N ARG A 268 -14.64 12.62 34.23
CA ARG A 268 -15.06 11.30 33.74
C ARG A 268 -16.13 11.46 32.69
N VAL A 269 -15.95 10.83 31.53
CA VAL A 269 -16.80 11.01 30.36
C VAL A 269 -17.34 9.68 29.90
N CYS A 270 -18.65 9.63 29.71
CA CYS A 270 -19.38 8.45 29.27
C CYS A 270 -19.85 8.67 27.84
N PHE A 271 -19.47 7.79 26.92
CA PHE A 271 -19.88 7.85 25.52
C PHE A 271 -20.93 6.79 25.24
N ARG A 272 -22.10 7.20 24.73
CA ARG A 272 -23.14 6.26 24.27
C ARG A 272 -22.66 5.47 23.06
N ARG A 273 -21.95 6.13 22.14
CA ARG A 273 -21.29 5.54 20.97
C ARG A 273 -19.95 6.20 20.74
N VAL A 274 -18.90 5.41 20.67
CA VAL A 274 -17.53 5.88 20.41
C VAL A 274 -16.88 5.00 19.35
N VAL A 275 -16.16 5.63 18.43
CA VAL A 275 -15.41 4.95 17.36
C VAL A 275 -13.95 5.37 17.44
N PHE A 276 -13.09 4.37 17.38
CA PHE A 276 -11.64 4.45 17.32
C PHE A 276 -11.22 4.01 15.90
N PRO A 277 -11.09 4.97 14.97
CA PRO A 277 -10.86 4.70 13.55
C PRO A 277 -9.47 4.13 13.28
N LEU A 278 -9.29 3.58 12.07
CA LEU A 278 -8.02 3.18 11.51
C LEU A 278 -6.98 4.31 11.61
N LEU A 279 -5.72 3.92 11.82
CA LEU A 279 -4.63 4.84 12.15
C LEU A 279 -3.64 5.05 10.99
N PRO A 280 -2.96 6.20 10.92
CA PRO A 280 -2.21 6.60 9.72
C PRO A 280 -0.89 5.85 9.48
N ARG A 281 -0.35 5.09 10.44
CA ARG A 281 0.97 4.44 10.33
C ARG A 281 0.92 2.93 10.53
N MET A 282 -0.27 2.32 10.35
CA MET A 282 -0.46 0.87 10.50
C MET A 282 0.53 0.07 9.65
N ILE A 283 0.94 -1.09 10.18
CA ILE A 283 1.73 -2.06 9.42
C ILE A 283 0.82 -2.62 8.32
N PHE A 284 1.27 -2.55 7.08
CA PHE A 284 0.44 -2.84 5.89
C PHE A 284 -0.85 -2.00 5.84
N GLY A 285 -0.77 -0.75 6.31
CA GLY A 285 -1.88 0.21 6.33
C GLY A 285 -2.17 0.83 4.98
N LEU A 286 -3.22 1.64 4.93
CA LEU A 286 -3.55 2.41 3.73
C LEU A 286 -2.88 3.79 3.76
N TYR A 287 -2.56 4.30 2.56
CA TYR A 287 -1.87 5.57 2.31
C TYR A 287 -0.39 5.56 2.70
N TYR A 288 -0.07 5.22 3.95
CA TYR A 288 1.30 5.01 4.41
C TYR A 288 1.55 3.50 4.56
N ASN A 289 2.72 3.02 4.10
CA ASN A 289 3.07 1.58 4.10
C ASN A 289 2.09 0.66 3.36
N THR A 290 1.36 1.17 2.37
CA THR A 290 0.47 0.33 1.56
C THR A 290 1.30 -0.62 0.72
N PRO A 291 1.11 -1.95 0.84
CA PRO A 291 1.82 -2.91 0.01
C PRO A 291 1.19 -2.89 -1.37
N ILE A 292 1.73 -2.07 -2.29
CA ILE A 292 1.16 -1.95 -3.63
C ILE A 292 1.79 -3.00 -4.54
N VAL A 293 0.94 -3.91 -5.01
CA VAL A 293 1.34 -4.92 -5.99
C VAL A 293 1.86 -4.25 -7.26
N TRP A 294 2.93 -4.80 -7.82
CA TRP A 294 3.56 -4.26 -9.01
C TRP A 294 2.58 -4.14 -10.18
N GLY A 295 2.66 -3.03 -10.91
CA GLY A 295 1.86 -2.78 -12.12
C GLY A 295 0.38 -2.46 -11.89
N CYS A 296 -0.14 -2.62 -10.67
CA CYS A 296 -1.55 -2.33 -10.40
C CYS A 296 -1.79 -0.85 -10.11
N GLN A 297 -2.95 -0.34 -10.55
CA GLN A 297 -3.34 1.08 -10.49
C GLN A 297 -4.85 1.25 -10.30
N GLU A 298 -5.27 2.49 -10.05
CA GLU A 298 -6.67 2.93 -9.94
C GLU A 298 -7.46 2.27 -8.80
N SER A 299 -7.04 2.51 -7.57
CA SER A 299 -7.80 2.07 -6.39
C SER A 299 -9.14 2.81 -6.31
N GLY A 300 -10.23 2.04 -6.22
CA GLY A 300 -11.56 2.54 -5.98
C GLY A 300 -11.69 3.33 -4.69
N LEU A 301 -11.05 2.85 -3.62
CA LEU A 301 -11.07 3.51 -2.33
C LEU A 301 -10.41 4.91 -2.38
N PHE A 302 -9.26 5.05 -3.04
CA PHE A 302 -8.59 6.35 -3.26
C PHE A 302 -9.39 7.26 -4.18
N HIS A 303 -9.95 6.71 -5.26
CA HIS A 303 -10.83 7.45 -6.14
C HIS A 303 -12.09 7.95 -5.41
N ALA A 304 -12.74 7.10 -4.61
CA ALA A 304 -13.94 7.44 -3.85
C ALA A 304 -13.66 8.50 -2.76
N PHE A 305 -12.53 8.38 -2.05
CA PHE A 305 -12.08 9.38 -1.09
C PHE A 305 -11.94 10.77 -1.72
N SER A 306 -11.28 10.86 -2.88
CA SER A 306 -11.13 12.12 -3.62
C SER A 306 -12.49 12.76 -3.94
N LYS A 307 -13.40 11.97 -4.54
CA LYS A 307 -14.75 12.46 -4.88
C LYS A 307 -15.55 12.84 -3.63
N PHE A 308 -15.40 12.10 -2.53
CA PHE A 308 -16.06 12.38 -1.26
C PHE A 308 -15.66 13.76 -0.73
N ILE A 309 -14.37 14.07 -0.66
CA ILE A 309 -13.87 15.36 -0.17
C ILE A 309 -14.34 16.50 -1.09
N LEU A 310 -14.15 16.37 -2.40
CA LEU A 310 -14.56 17.39 -3.38
C LEU A 310 -16.06 17.69 -3.28
N HIS A 311 -16.89 16.65 -3.20
CA HIS A 311 -18.33 16.78 -3.07
C HIS A 311 -18.74 17.47 -1.76
N ARG A 312 -18.19 17.02 -0.62
CA ARG A 312 -18.57 17.54 0.70
C ARG A 312 -18.10 18.98 0.92
N LEU A 313 -16.95 19.34 0.35
CA LEU A 313 -16.45 20.71 0.32
C LEU A 313 -17.09 21.57 -0.80
N ARG A 314 -18.06 21.03 -1.55
CA ARG A 314 -18.77 21.73 -2.63
C ARG A 314 -17.82 22.37 -3.65
N ILE A 315 -16.74 21.67 -3.96
CA ILE A 315 -15.80 22.10 -5.00
C ILE A 315 -16.48 21.87 -6.35
N PRO A 316 -16.58 22.90 -7.21
CA PRO A 316 -17.23 22.76 -8.50
C PRO A 316 -16.46 21.78 -9.38
N LYS A 317 -17.18 20.81 -9.97
CA LYS A 317 -16.63 19.92 -11.00
C LYS A 317 -16.49 20.72 -12.29
N ARG A 318 -15.37 20.54 -13.00
CA ARG A 318 -15.22 21.07 -14.37
C ARG A 318 -16.13 20.27 -15.30
N THR A 319 -17.16 20.91 -15.84
CA THR A 319 -18.20 20.26 -16.67
C THR A 319 -17.90 20.26 -18.17
N SER A 320 -16.86 20.98 -18.62
CA SER A 320 -16.39 20.90 -19.99
C SER A 320 -14.87 21.12 -20.06
N ALA A 321 -14.20 20.35 -20.92
CA ALA A 321 -12.87 20.71 -21.40
C ALA A 321 -13.03 22.05 -22.13
N ASP A 322 -12.45 23.12 -21.61
CA ASP A 322 -12.50 24.40 -22.30
C ASP A 322 -11.83 24.21 -23.66
N ALA A 323 -12.48 24.64 -24.73
CA ALA A 323 -11.95 24.59 -26.10
C ALA A 323 -10.67 25.45 -26.29
N SER A 324 -10.09 25.99 -25.22
CA SER A 324 -9.02 27.00 -25.21
C SER A 324 -7.61 26.45 -24.94
N GLY A 325 -7.43 25.14 -24.77
CA GLY A 325 -6.12 24.47 -24.61
C GLY A 325 -5.92 23.77 -23.26
N VAL A 326 -4.84 22.97 -23.16
CA VAL A 326 -4.50 22.19 -21.96
C VAL A 326 -4.01 23.11 -20.85
N ARG A 327 -4.57 22.97 -19.65
CA ARG A 327 -4.23 23.79 -18.46
C ARG A 327 -3.06 23.18 -17.70
N VAL A 328 -1.92 23.84 -17.77
CA VAL A 328 -0.68 23.43 -17.09
C VAL A 328 -0.50 24.28 -15.84
N THR A 329 -0.45 23.65 -14.67
CA THR A 329 -0.24 24.34 -13.39
C THR A 329 1.11 23.96 -12.81
N LEU A 330 2.00 24.93 -12.64
CA LEU A 330 3.26 24.78 -11.92
C LEU A 330 3.08 25.17 -10.45
N LEU A 331 3.26 24.19 -9.57
CA LEU A 331 3.29 24.38 -8.13
C LEU A 331 4.67 24.84 -7.69
N SER A 332 4.81 26.14 -7.49
CA SER A 332 6.01 26.79 -6.99
C SER A 332 6.11 26.70 -5.47
N ARG A 333 7.34 26.82 -4.96
CA ARG A 333 7.66 26.65 -3.54
C ARG A 333 8.35 27.88 -3.00
N ASP A 334 7.88 28.33 -1.84
CA ASP A 334 8.53 29.36 -1.04
C ASP A 334 9.20 28.71 0.19
N THR A 335 10.19 27.85 -0.07
CA THR A 335 10.94 27.11 0.94
C THR A 335 12.44 27.34 0.76
N GLN A 336 13.24 27.10 1.80
CA GLN A 336 14.71 27.25 1.71
C GLN A 336 15.36 26.29 0.71
N TYR A 337 14.82 25.08 0.59
CA TYR A 337 15.35 24.00 -0.26
C TYR A 337 14.29 23.49 -1.23
N ARG A 338 14.73 22.73 -2.25
CA ARG A 338 13.92 22.20 -3.36
C ARG A 338 13.20 23.29 -4.15
N ARG A 339 13.84 24.45 -4.32
CA ARG A 339 13.39 25.51 -5.21
C ARG A 339 13.81 25.19 -6.65
N ILE A 340 13.03 25.73 -7.59
CA ILE A 340 13.31 25.68 -9.03
C ILE A 340 14.07 26.95 -9.40
N LEU A 341 15.37 26.85 -9.69
CA LEU A 341 16.23 28.01 -9.91
C LEU A 341 15.89 28.76 -11.20
N ASN A 342 15.57 28.02 -12.27
CA ASN A 342 15.25 28.58 -13.59
C ASN A 342 13.74 28.56 -13.90
N GLU A 343 12.89 28.72 -12.88
CA GLU A 343 11.42 28.65 -13.00
C GLU A 343 10.86 29.52 -14.13
N ASN A 344 11.31 30.78 -14.23
CA ASN A 344 10.84 31.69 -15.27
C ASN A 344 11.23 31.22 -16.68
N GLN A 345 12.41 30.62 -16.84
CA GLN A 345 12.86 30.08 -18.13
C GLN A 345 11.95 28.94 -18.58
N LEU A 346 11.58 28.04 -17.66
CA LEU A 346 10.68 26.91 -17.94
C LEU A 346 9.28 27.39 -18.35
N LEU A 347 8.75 28.40 -17.65
CA LEU A 347 7.43 28.98 -17.97
C LEU A 347 7.42 29.69 -19.32
N GLU A 348 8.47 30.44 -19.66
CA GLU A 348 8.59 31.08 -20.97
C GLU A 348 8.77 30.05 -22.09
N ALA A 349 9.52 28.97 -21.85
CA ALA A 349 9.66 27.88 -22.81
C ALA A 349 8.31 27.21 -23.12
N LEU A 350 7.46 26.98 -22.10
CA LEU A 350 6.10 26.47 -22.32
C LEU A 350 5.21 27.43 -23.10
N LYS A 351 5.28 28.74 -22.82
CA LYS A 351 4.52 29.75 -23.57
C LYS A 351 4.96 29.85 -25.02
N ALA A 352 6.22 29.53 -25.31
CA ALA A 352 6.79 29.51 -26.66
C ALA A 352 6.57 28.19 -27.41
N SER A 353 6.04 27.14 -26.76
CA SER A 353 5.73 25.87 -27.42
C SER A 353 4.69 26.06 -28.54
N LYS A 354 4.74 25.16 -29.53
CA LYS A 354 3.75 25.10 -30.62
C LYS A 354 2.36 24.77 -30.09
N THR A 355 2.28 24.04 -28.98
CA THR A 355 1.02 23.69 -28.32
C THR A 355 0.55 24.85 -27.46
N ARG A 356 -0.71 25.27 -27.65
CA ARG A 356 -1.29 26.36 -26.85
C ARG A 356 -1.63 25.87 -25.44
N TYR A 357 -0.74 26.15 -24.49
CA TYR A 357 -0.97 25.90 -23.07
C TYR A 357 -1.60 27.10 -22.35
N ILE A 358 -2.46 26.81 -21.38
CA ILE A 358 -2.90 27.77 -20.38
C ILE A 358 -2.02 27.54 -19.15
N VAL A 359 -0.97 28.35 -19.02
CA VAL A 359 0.05 28.16 -17.98
C VAL A 359 -0.31 28.98 -16.74
N ASN A 360 -0.50 28.30 -15.62
CA ASN A 360 -0.72 28.89 -14.31
C ASN A 360 0.46 28.60 -13.40
N LYS A 361 1.01 29.62 -12.74
CA LYS A 361 1.91 29.45 -11.61
C LYS A 361 1.15 29.67 -10.31
N VAL A 362 1.26 28.74 -9.37
CA VAL A 362 0.64 28.87 -8.05
C VAL A 362 1.65 28.60 -6.95
N THR A 363 1.52 29.34 -5.85
CA THR A 363 2.25 29.10 -4.60
C THR A 363 1.22 29.04 -3.50
N PHE A 364 1.05 27.87 -2.88
CA PHE A 364 0.11 27.70 -1.78
C PHE A 364 0.81 28.00 -0.45
N THR A 365 0.36 29.08 0.21
CA THR A 365 0.86 29.50 1.52
C THR A 365 -0.20 29.26 2.59
N HIS A 366 0.12 29.57 3.86
CA HIS A 366 -0.86 29.56 4.96
C HIS A 366 -2.05 30.51 4.75
N GLU A 367 -1.90 31.49 3.85
CA GLU A 367 -2.94 32.47 3.52
C GLU A 367 -3.91 31.96 2.44
N THR A 368 -3.52 30.92 1.70
CA THR A 368 -4.37 30.37 0.64
C THR A 368 -5.39 29.41 1.23
N ASP A 369 -6.67 29.78 1.18
CA ASP A 369 -7.75 28.89 1.62
C ASP A 369 -7.72 27.55 0.86
N PHE A 370 -7.87 26.45 1.58
CA PHE A 370 -7.75 25.12 1.00
C PHE A 370 -8.82 24.82 -0.06
N ARG A 371 -10.04 25.40 0.03
CA ARG A 371 -11.05 25.24 -1.03
C ARG A 371 -10.61 25.91 -2.33
N GLU A 372 -9.91 27.04 -2.24
CA GLU A 372 -9.32 27.69 -3.43
C GLU A 372 -8.20 26.82 -4.02
N GLN A 373 -7.36 26.20 -3.19
CA GLN A 373 -6.35 25.23 -3.66
C GLN A 373 -7.02 24.09 -4.45
N LEU A 374 -8.10 23.50 -3.91
CA LEU A 374 -8.86 22.44 -4.57
C LEU A 374 -9.54 22.88 -5.88
N LYS A 375 -10.03 24.12 -5.96
CA LYS A 375 -10.59 24.68 -7.22
C LYS A 375 -9.52 24.77 -8.30
N VAL A 376 -8.31 25.22 -7.96
CA VAL A 376 -7.18 25.23 -8.90
C VAL A 376 -6.88 23.81 -9.36
N MET A 377 -6.82 22.83 -8.45
CA MET A 377 -6.57 21.43 -8.81
C MET A 377 -7.63 20.84 -9.72
N GLN A 378 -8.92 21.06 -9.46
CA GLN A 378 -10.00 20.62 -10.34
C GLN A 378 -9.99 21.28 -11.72
N SER A 379 -9.32 22.43 -11.86
CA SER A 379 -9.12 23.11 -13.14
C SER A 379 -7.81 22.72 -13.85
N THR A 380 -6.94 21.95 -13.20
CA THR A 380 -5.61 21.60 -13.71
C THR A 380 -5.66 20.31 -14.52
N ASP A 381 -5.05 20.32 -15.71
CA ASP A 381 -4.93 19.16 -16.58
C ASP A 381 -3.55 18.50 -16.46
N VAL A 382 -2.50 19.32 -16.37
CA VAL A 382 -1.12 18.87 -16.09
C VAL A 382 -0.62 19.59 -14.84
N LEU A 383 -0.39 18.86 -13.76
CA LEU A 383 0.21 19.37 -12.52
C LEU A 383 1.71 19.13 -12.54
N ILE A 384 2.50 20.20 -12.39
CA ILE A 384 3.95 20.14 -12.33
C ILE A 384 4.40 20.58 -10.95
N GLY A 385 5.31 19.84 -10.31
CA GLY A 385 5.85 20.26 -9.02
C GLY A 385 7.07 19.48 -8.57
N MET A 386 7.80 20.04 -7.62
CA MET A 386 8.92 19.38 -6.93
C MET A 386 8.42 18.43 -5.85
N HIS A 387 9.17 17.35 -5.58
CA HIS A 387 8.86 16.41 -4.51
C HIS A 387 8.57 17.09 -3.16
N GLY A 388 7.49 16.68 -2.51
CA GLY A 388 7.09 17.12 -1.18
C GLY A 388 5.59 17.35 -1.06
N ALA A 389 5.15 17.69 0.16
CA ALA A 389 3.74 17.67 0.57
C ALA A 389 2.78 18.42 -0.35
N GLY A 390 3.25 19.42 -1.10
CA GLY A 390 2.44 20.10 -2.10
C GLY A 390 1.92 19.16 -3.21
N LEU A 391 2.68 18.12 -3.60
CA LEU A 391 2.23 17.17 -4.63
C LEU A 391 1.08 16.27 -4.17
N THR A 392 0.76 16.21 -2.87
CA THR A 392 -0.43 15.51 -2.37
C THR A 392 -1.73 16.04 -2.97
N HIS A 393 -1.72 17.27 -3.51
CA HIS A 393 -2.82 17.81 -4.31
C HIS A 393 -3.21 16.96 -5.52
N LEU A 394 -2.34 16.05 -5.99
CA LEU A 394 -2.64 15.08 -7.04
C LEU A 394 -3.89 14.24 -6.76
N LEU A 395 -4.22 14.03 -5.47
CA LEU A 395 -5.44 13.32 -5.05
C LEU A 395 -6.70 13.98 -5.59
N PHE A 396 -6.67 15.30 -5.82
CA PHE A 396 -7.83 16.11 -6.19
C PHE A 396 -7.78 16.60 -7.62
N LEU A 397 -6.91 16.03 -8.46
CA LEU A 397 -6.93 16.28 -9.89
C LEU A 397 -8.12 15.57 -10.57
N PRO A 398 -8.55 16.07 -11.75
CA PRO A 398 -9.43 15.34 -12.64
C PRO A 398 -8.87 13.96 -13.01
N ASP A 399 -9.77 13.03 -13.36
CA ASP A 399 -9.37 11.63 -13.63
C ASP A 399 -8.50 11.48 -14.88
N TRP A 400 -8.51 12.46 -15.79
CA TRP A 400 -7.68 12.49 -17.00
C TRP A 400 -6.33 13.17 -16.82
N ALA A 401 -6.07 13.74 -15.64
CA ALA A 401 -4.91 14.60 -15.43
C ALA A 401 -3.60 13.82 -15.40
N SER A 402 -2.51 14.54 -15.68
CA SER A 402 -1.14 14.04 -15.58
C SER A 402 -0.35 14.84 -14.55
N VAL A 403 0.48 14.15 -13.77
CA VAL A 403 1.42 14.71 -12.79
C VAL A 403 2.83 14.60 -13.34
N PHE A 404 3.56 15.71 -13.35
CA PHE A 404 4.99 15.75 -13.63
C PHE A 404 5.75 16.13 -12.35
N GLU A 405 6.37 15.14 -11.72
CA GLU A 405 7.28 15.37 -10.61
C GLU A 405 8.67 15.77 -11.14
N LEU A 406 9.05 17.02 -10.93
CA LEU A 406 10.29 17.61 -11.44
C LEU A 406 11.54 16.96 -10.84
N TYR A 407 11.48 16.49 -9.60
CA TYR A 407 12.57 15.70 -9.05
C TYR A 407 12.04 14.98 -7.85
N ASN A 408 12.23 13.66 -7.81
CA ASN A 408 11.72 12.75 -6.78
C ASN A 408 12.62 12.65 -5.54
N CYS A 409 13.77 13.34 -5.52
CA CYS A 409 14.73 13.29 -4.40
C CYS A 409 15.19 11.87 -4.02
N ASN A 410 15.40 11.01 -5.02
CA ASN A 410 15.74 9.59 -4.89
C ASN A 410 14.66 8.76 -4.17
N ASP A 411 13.43 9.26 -4.13
CA ASP A 411 12.24 8.60 -3.59
C ASP A 411 11.19 8.47 -4.69
N GLU A 412 11.52 7.66 -5.71
CA GLU A 412 10.73 7.49 -6.93
C GLU A 412 9.31 6.99 -6.63
N HIS A 413 9.16 6.08 -5.66
CA HIS A 413 7.90 5.41 -5.41
C HIS A 413 6.90 6.29 -4.65
N CYS A 414 7.32 7.24 -3.82
CA CYS A 414 6.42 7.98 -2.91
C CYS A 414 5.21 8.63 -3.60
N TYR A 415 5.43 9.55 -4.55
CA TYR A 415 4.31 10.18 -5.28
C TYR A 415 3.87 9.40 -6.52
N ALA A 416 4.75 8.60 -7.12
CA ALA A 416 4.38 7.69 -8.21
C ALA A 416 3.31 6.69 -7.76
N ASP A 417 3.48 6.11 -6.58
CA ASP A 417 2.51 5.17 -5.99
C ASP A 417 1.22 5.87 -5.58
N LEU A 418 1.28 7.07 -5.02
CA LEU A 418 0.08 7.83 -4.70
C LEU A 418 -0.71 8.21 -5.96
N ALA A 419 -0.03 8.61 -7.04
CA ALA A 419 -0.64 8.88 -8.33
C ALA A 419 -1.26 7.62 -8.94
N ARG A 420 -0.55 6.49 -8.86
CA ARG A 420 -0.99 5.17 -9.30
C ARG A 420 -2.24 4.69 -8.55
N LEU A 421 -2.26 4.83 -7.22
CA LEU A 421 -3.42 4.53 -6.38
C LEU A 421 -4.61 5.43 -6.72
N ARG A 422 -4.38 6.74 -6.86
CA ARG A 422 -5.43 7.68 -7.29
C ARG A 422 -5.93 7.41 -8.71
N GLY A 423 -5.09 6.85 -9.58
CA GLY A 423 -5.44 6.63 -10.98
C GLY A 423 -5.22 7.85 -11.86
N VAL A 424 -4.23 8.69 -11.54
CA VAL A 424 -3.79 9.80 -12.41
C VAL A 424 -2.45 9.43 -13.03
N HIS A 425 -2.19 9.91 -14.25
CA HIS A 425 -0.94 9.63 -14.94
C HIS A 425 0.23 10.29 -14.21
N TYR A 426 1.35 9.59 -14.10
CA TYR A 426 2.56 10.08 -13.44
C TYR A 426 3.74 9.95 -14.38
N GLN A 427 4.58 10.98 -14.39
CA GLN A 427 5.83 11.02 -15.14
C GLN A 427 6.87 11.85 -14.40
N THR A 428 8.14 11.53 -14.64
CA THR A 428 9.31 12.27 -14.17
C THR A 428 10.40 12.23 -15.25
N TRP A 429 11.59 12.72 -14.95
CA TRP A 429 12.71 12.77 -15.89
C TRP A 429 13.26 11.38 -16.18
N GLU A 430 13.43 11.07 -17.46
CA GLU A 430 14.07 9.82 -17.91
C GLU A 430 15.60 9.89 -17.80
N ASN A 431 16.16 11.09 -17.93
CA ASN A 431 17.61 11.32 -17.90
C ASN A 431 17.99 12.24 -16.74
N SER A 432 18.62 11.67 -15.70
CA SER A 432 19.07 12.42 -14.52
C SER A 432 20.12 13.49 -14.82
N ALA A 433 20.87 13.38 -15.93
CA ALA A 433 21.83 14.41 -16.34
C ALA A 433 21.17 15.73 -16.77
N LYS A 434 19.85 15.74 -16.98
CA LYS A 434 19.05 16.94 -17.27
C LYS A 434 18.60 17.69 -16.01
N ILE A 435 18.98 17.19 -14.84
CA ILE A 435 18.71 17.78 -13.53
C ILE A 435 20.05 18.20 -12.94
N LYS A 436 20.14 19.46 -12.49
CA LYS A 436 21.36 20.03 -11.93
C LYS A 436 21.09 20.58 -10.54
N ALA A 437 21.73 20.00 -9.53
CA ALA A 437 21.69 20.53 -8.17
C ALA A 437 22.55 21.81 -8.05
N GLU A 438 22.12 22.73 -7.19
CA GLU A 438 22.86 23.95 -6.84
C GLU A 438 24.17 23.61 -6.09
N ASP A 439 24.07 22.65 -5.17
CA ASP A 439 25.16 22.14 -4.34
C ASP A 439 24.87 20.68 -3.92
N GLU A 440 25.74 20.09 -3.10
CA GLU A 440 25.59 18.72 -2.59
C GLU A 440 24.41 18.54 -1.60
N GLY A 441 23.77 19.65 -1.19
CA GLY A 441 22.81 19.71 -0.10
C GLY A 441 23.45 19.47 1.26
N HIS A 442 22.93 20.09 2.32
CA HIS A 442 23.53 19.93 3.65
C HIS A 442 22.45 19.63 4.68
N HIS A 443 22.39 18.37 5.14
CA HIS A 443 21.47 18.00 6.21
C HIS A 443 21.86 18.72 7.53
N PRO A 444 20.91 19.16 8.36
CA PRO A 444 21.20 19.80 9.65
C PRO A 444 22.06 18.94 10.61
N GLU A 445 22.03 17.62 10.45
CA GLU A 445 22.82 16.65 11.23
C GLU A 445 24.12 16.22 10.51
N GLY A 446 24.43 16.82 9.37
CA GLY A 446 25.66 16.62 8.58
C GLY A 446 25.49 15.73 7.35
N GLY A 447 26.25 16.04 6.30
CA GLY A 447 26.36 15.25 5.06
C GLY A 447 25.53 15.75 3.87
N PRO A 448 25.94 15.39 2.63
CA PRO A 448 25.17 15.60 1.40
C PRO A 448 23.77 15.03 1.47
N HIS A 449 22.75 15.81 1.07
CA HIS A 449 21.37 15.33 1.06
C HIS A 449 20.50 16.08 0.03
N GLU A 450 19.93 15.34 -0.92
CA GLU A 450 19.11 15.84 -2.05
C GLU A 450 17.91 16.73 -1.63
N LYS A 451 17.24 16.40 -0.52
CA LYS A 451 16.14 17.21 0.02
C LYS A 451 16.56 18.61 0.54
N PHE A 452 17.87 18.87 0.68
CA PHE A 452 18.46 20.10 1.25
C PHE A 452 19.31 20.89 0.24
N THR A 453 18.99 20.80 -1.05
CA THR A 453 19.55 21.64 -2.12
C THR A 453 18.45 22.17 -3.06
N ASN A 454 18.81 23.05 -4.00
CA ASN A 454 17.92 23.58 -5.04
C ASN A 454 18.32 23.05 -6.41
N TYR A 455 17.41 23.16 -7.39
CA TYR A 455 17.58 22.47 -8.67
C TYR A 455 17.31 23.39 -9.87
N GLU A 456 18.13 23.22 -10.90
CA GLU A 456 17.98 23.77 -12.25
C GLU A 456 17.64 22.63 -13.22
N PHE A 457 16.75 22.89 -14.18
CA PHE A 457 16.21 21.88 -15.09
C PHE A 457 16.40 22.25 -16.56
N ASP A 458 16.66 21.27 -17.41
CA ASP A 458 16.76 21.48 -18.86
C ASP A 458 15.40 21.89 -19.47
N ALA A 459 15.35 23.07 -20.09
CA ALA A 459 14.10 23.64 -20.58
C ALA A 459 13.51 22.91 -21.81
N GLU A 460 14.36 22.33 -22.68
CA GLU A 460 13.89 21.63 -23.88
C GLU A 460 13.24 20.30 -23.50
N GLU A 461 13.93 19.55 -22.64
CA GLU A 461 13.42 18.27 -22.12
C GLU A 461 12.19 18.48 -21.23
N PHE A 462 12.15 19.56 -20.44
CA PHE A 462 10.96 19.95 -19.70
C PHE A 462 9.73 20.12 -20.61
N VAL A 463 9.86 20.85 -21.72
CA VAL A 463 8.76 21.06 -22.67
C VAL A 463 8.35 19.73 -23.32
N ARG A 464 9.31 18.88 -23.70
CA ARG A 464 9.02 17.55 -24.28
C ARG A 464 8.18 16.69 -23.34
N ILE A 465 8.53 16.64 -22.05
CA ILE A 465 7.80 15.87 -21.05
C ILE A 465 6.39 16.44 -20.83
N VAL A 466 6.24 17.77 -20.82
CA VAL A 466 4.91 18.41 -20.72
C VAL A 466 4.05 18.16 -21.97
N GLU A 467 4.66 18.13 -23.16
CA GLU A 467 3.98 17.73 -24.41
C GLU A 467 3.46 16.29 -24.32
N SER A 468 4.26 15.35 -23.84
CA SER A 468 3.81 13.96 -23.62
C SER A 468 2.65 13.86 -22.62
N ALA A 469 2.72 14.58 -21.49
CA ALA A 469 1.58 14.65 -20.54
C ALA A 469 0.33 15.24 -21.19
N SER A 470 0.48 16.28 -22.00
CA SER A 470 -0.61 16.92 -22.72
C SER A 470 -1.26 15.96 -23.71
N GLU A 471 -0.48 15.16 -24.43
CA GLU A 471 -1.00 14.13 -25.34
C GLU A 471 -1.80 13.06 -24.57
N HIS A 472 -1.31 12.62 -23.40
CA HIS A 472 -2.05 11.72 -22.52
C HIS A 472 -3.42 12.31 -22.15
N VAL A 473 -3.44 13.56 -21.66
CA VAL A 473 -4.68 14.25 -21.26
C VAL A 473 -5.66 14.33 -22.42
N VAL A 474 -5.22 14.81 -23.58
CA VAL A 474 -6.09 15.02 -24.74
C VAL A 474 -6.59 13.69 -25.31
N GLY A 475 -5.79 12.64 -25.22
CA GLY A 475 -6.15 11.28 -25.61
C GLY A 475 -7.15 10.61 -24.66
N HIS A 476 -7.24 11.05 -23.40
CA HIS A 476 -8.05 10.41 -22.38
C HIS A 476 -9.56 10.51 -22.67
N ALA A 477 -10.28 9.38 -22.60
CA ALA A 477 -11.70 9.31 -22.96
C ALA A 477 -12.58 10.28 -22.13
N ALA A 478 -12.31 10.40 -20.83
CA ALA A 478 -13.05 11.30 -19.95
C ALA A 478 -12.80 12.79 -20.25
N TYR A 479 -11.68 13.14 -20.88
CA TYR A 479 -11.41 14.50 -21.33
C TYR A 479 -12.17 14.83 -22.62
N ARG A 480 -12.27 13.86 -23.55
CA ARG A 480 -12.97 14.01 -24.84
C ARG A 480 -14.50 13.94 -24.71
N HIS A 481 -15.00 13.15 -23.75
CA HIS A 481 -16.42 12.91 -23.52
C HIS A 481 -16.79 13.06 -22.04
N PRO A 482 -16.72 14.28 -21.48
CA PRO A 482 -17.01 14.53 -20.06
C PRO A 482 -18.44 14.12 -19.68
N GLU A 483 -19.41 14.26 -20.59
CA GLU A 483 -20.81 13.91 -20.40
C GLU A 483 -21.02 12.40 -20.16
N LYS A 484 -20.33 11.55 -20.94
CA LYS A 484 -20.41 10.09 -20.77
C LYS A 484 -19.77 9.62 -19.47
N ARG A 485 -18.68 10.28 -19.07
CA ARG A 485 -18.03 10.00 -17.78
C ARG A 485 -18.90 10.43 -16.61
N GLU A 486 -19.58 11.56 -16.69
CA GLU A 486 -20.51 12.00 -15.64
C GLU A 486 -21.66 11.00 -15.43
N LEU A 487 -22.19 10.47 -16.52
CA LEU A 487 -23.20 9.42 -16.46
C LEU A 487 -22.67 8.13 -15.81
N PHE A 488 -21.46 7.71 -16.18
CA PHE A 488 -20.78 6.56 -15.56
C PHE A 488 -20.52 6.78 -14.06
N ASP A 489 -20.01 7.95 -13.64
CA ASP A 489 -19.74 8.27 -12.24
C ASP A 489 -21.03 8.19 -11.38
N ARG A 490 -22.18 8.57 -11.97
CA ARG A 490 -23.48 8.62 -11.27
C ARG A 490 -24.09 7.24 -11.05
N CYS A 491 -24.03 6.36 -12.05
CA CYS A 491 -24.74 5.09 -12.01
C CYS A 491 -24.08 3.92 -12.76
N GLY A 492 -22.76 3.97 -12.93
CA GLY A 492 -21.98 2.88 -13.48
C GLY A 492 -22.20 2.66 -14.98
N GLU A 493 -21.69 1.53 -15.47
CA GLU A 493 -21.69 1.18 -16.88
C GLU A 493 -23.11 0.99 -17.46
N GLU A 494 -24.05 0.50 -16.66
CA GLU A 494 -25.43 0.24 -17.11
C GLU A 494 -26.14 1.50 -17.65
N CYS A 495 -25.88 2.65 -17.04
CA CYS A 495 -26.48 3.91 -17.48
C CYS A 495 -25.96 4.36 -18.84
N VAL A 496 -24.66 4.20 -19.09
CA VAL A 496 -24.04 4.55 -20.36
C VAL A 496 -24.59 3.66 -21.48
N LYS A 497 -24.80 2.37 -21.19
CA LYS A 497 -25.41 1.41 -22.13
C LYS A 497 -26.88 1.76 -22.44
N LYS A 498 -27.66 2.19 -21.45
CA LYS A 498 -29.08 2.58 -21.64
C LYS A 498 -29.26 3.82 -22.51
N GLU A 499 -28.37 4.82 -22.43
CA GLU A 499 -28.40 5.97 -23.35
C GLU A 499 -27.93 5.62 -24.78
N GLY A 500 -26.96 4.70 -24.91
CA GLY A 500 -26.46 4.23 -26.22
C GLY A 500 -27.49 3.49 -27.08
N ALA A 501 -28.56 2.96 -26.46
CA ALA A 501 -29.65 2.28 -27.16
C ALA A 501 -30.67 3.23 -27.84
N GLY A 502 -30.53 4.55 -27.66
CA GLY A 502 -31.51 5.56 -28.12
C GLY A 502 -31.19 6.30 -29.42
N GLY A 503 -30.07 6.03 -30.10
CA GLY A 503 -29.66 6.83 -31.27
C GLY A 503 -28.81 6.06 -32.29
N GLY A 504 -29.46 5.67 -33.40
CA GLY A 504 -28.93 5.30 -34.72
C GLY A 504 -27.45 4.93 -34.89
N GLY A 505 -27.20 3.63 -35.10
CA GLY A 505 -26.27 3.06 -36.08
C GLY A 505 -24.82 3.57 -36.11
N GLY A 506 -23.93 2.90 -35.38
CA GLY A 506 -22.48 3.00 -35.53
C GLY A 506 -21.77 2.07 -34.54
N MET A 507 -20.80 1.29 -35.02
CA MET A 507 -20.13 0.19 -34.32
C MET A 507 -19.79 0.43 -32.84
N ASP A 508 -20.00 -0.62 -32.04
CA ASP A 508 -19.55 -0.77 -30.66
C ASP A 508 -18.00 -0.96 -30.61
N PRO A 509 -17.23 -0.02 -30.04
CA PRO A 509 -15.78 -0.14 -29.92
C PRO A 509 -15.31 -1.15 -28.87
N PHE A 510 -16.22 -1.70 -28.06
CA PHE A 510 -15.90 -2.64 -26.97
C PHE A 510 -16.11 -4.11 -27.33
N ALA A 511 -16.66 -4.43 -28.51
CA ALA A 511 -16.92 -5.80 -28.94
C ALA A 511 -15.69 -6.55 -29.49
N SER A 512 -14.54 -5.88 -29.67
CA SER A 512 -13.34 -6.49 -30.28
C SER A 512 -12.33 -7.09 -29.29
N PHE A 513 -12.57 -6.99 -27.98
CA PHE A 513 -11.56 -7.36 -26.97
C PHE A 513 -11.92 -8.56 -26.08
N PHE A 514 -13.20 -8.98 -26.00
CA PHE A 514 -13.66 -9.95 -25.00
C PHE A 514 -14.47 -11.13 -25.56
N GLY A 515 -14.28 -11.52 -26.82
CA GLY A 515 -15.09 -12.59 -27.41
C GLY A 515 -14.40 -13.40 -28.49
N ASP A 516 -13.39 -14.19 -28.13
CA ASP A 516 -13.22 -15.54 -28.71
C ASP A 516 -12.25 -16.40 -27.89
N PHE A 517 -12.45 -17.71 -27.91
CA PHE A 517 -11.70 -18.81 -27.25
C PHE A 517 -12.18 -19.32 -25.89
N GLY A 518 -13.14 -20.24 -25.93
CA GLY A 518 -13.34 -21.28 -24.91
C GLY A 518 -12.74 -22.63 -25.32
N PHE A 519 -12.22 -23.41 -24.36
CA PHE A 519 -12.16 -24.88 -24.37
C PHE A 519 -11.94 -25.41 -22.92
N GLY A 520 -12.67 -26.47 -22.54
CA GLY A 520 -12.64 -27.10 -21.20
C GLY A 520 -11.80 -28.39 -21.09
N PHE A 521 -12.09 -29.17 -20.02
CA PHE A 521 -11.43 -30.39 -19.46
C PHE A 521 -10.30 -30.11 -18.45
N GLY A 522 -10.13 -30.74 -17.28
CA GLY A 522 -10.71 -31.94 -16.65
C GLY A 522 -9.60 -32.75 -15.91
N ASN A 523 -9.61 -32.74 -14.57
CA ASN A 523 -9.02 -33.63 -13.52
C ASN A 523 -7.86 -34.65 -13.83
N ASN A 524 -6.79 -34.72 -12.98
CA ASN A 524 -6.41 -35.87 -12.09
C ASN A 524 -4.99 -35.75 -11.42
N HIS A 525 -4.82 -36.32 -10.21
CA HIS A 525 -3.60 -36.37 -9.36
C HIS A 525 -2.58 -37.48 -9.69
N GLN A 526 -1.28 -37.32 -9.33
CA GLN A 526 -0.42 -38.33 -8.64
C GLN A 526 1.01 -37.83 -8.25
N GLY A 527 1.58 -38.39 -7.16
CA GLY A 527 2.66 -37.82 -6.32
C GLY A 527 4.12 -38.21 -6.57
N GLN A 528 5.03 -37.70 -5.73
CA GLN A 528 6.50 -37.86 -5.81
C GLN A 528 7.16 -38.47 -4.56
N ARG A 529 8.24 -39.22 -4.80
CA ARG A 529 9.15 -39.92 -3.86
C ARG A 529 10.24 -38.98 -3.32
N GLU A 530 10.62 -39.12 -2.04
CA GLU A 530 11.76 -38.43 -1.41
C GLU A 530 13.14 -39.05 -1.76
N VAL A 531 14.19 -38.22 -1.73
CA VAL A 531 15.60 -38.56 -2.06
C VAL A 531 16.45 -38.58 -0.77
N ALA A 532 17.35 -39.57 -0.62
CA ALA A 532 18.22 -39.72 0.57
C ALA A 532 19.48 -38.82 0.54
N LYS A 533 19.91 -38.34 1.73
CA LYS A 533 21.07 -37.43 1.96
C LYS A 533 22.40 -38.19 2.19
N GLY A 534 23.53 -37.55 1.88
CA GLY A 534 24.90 -38.06 2.10
C GLY A 534 25.50 -37.70 3.48
N ALA A 535 26.71 -38.18 3.78
CA ALA A 535 27.40 -38.06 5.08
C ALA A 535 28.27 -36.79 5.24
N ASP A 536 28.48 -36.35 6.50
CA ASP A 536 29.21 -35.13 6.89
C ASP A 536 30.76 -35.31 6.82
N ILE A 537 31.49 -34.19 6.64
CA ILE A 537 32.97 -34.11 6.60
C ILE A 537 33.45 -33.05 7.60
N VAL A 538 34.53 -33.32 8.35
CA VAL A 538 35.13 -32.42 9.37
C VAL A 538 36.57 -32.06 8.98
N MET A 539 36.96 -30.79 9.12
CA MET A 539 38.31 -30.27 8.79
C MET A 539 38.80 -29.34 9.91
N ASP A 540 40.04 -29.53 10.38
CA ASP A 540 40.64 -28.73 11.46
C ASP A 540 41.34 -27.48 10.91
N LEU A 541 41.08 -26.31 11.51
CA LEU A 541 41.68 -25.01 11.14
C LEU A 541 42.62 -24.50 12.25
N PHE A 542 43.86 -24.16 11.89
CA PHE A 542 44.85 -23.59 12.81
C PHE A 542 45.00 -22.07 12.58
N VAL A 543 44.85 -21.28 13.64
CA VAL A 543 44.92 -19.80 13.61
C VAL A 543 45.90 -19.25 14.65
N THR A 544 46.45 -18.07 14.42
CA THR A 544 47.35 -17.40 15.36
C THR A 544 46.59 -16.53 16.36
N LEU A 545 47.23 -16.21 17.50
CA LEU A 545 46.64 -15.34 18.54
C LEU A 545 46.37 -13.90 18.04
N GLU A 546 47.14 -13.43 17.06
CA GLU A 546 46.95 -12.10 16.46
C GLU A 546 45.70 -12.04 15.58
N GLU A 547 45.46 -13.11 14.81
CA GLU A 547 44.25 -13.28 13.98
C GLU A 547 42.99 -13.41 14.84
N LEU A 548 43.10 -14.07 15.99
CA LEU A 548 42.04 -14.14 17.01
C LEU A 548 41.75 -12.79 17.69
N TYR A 549 42.72 -11.87 17.75
CA TYR A 549 42.54 -10.56 18.38
C TYR A 549 41.94 -9.52 17.42
N SER A 550 42.37 -9.53 16.17
CA SER A 550 41.98 -8.54 15.15
C SER A 550 40.82 -9.00 14.26
N GLY A 551 40.54 -10.31 14.22
CA GLY A 551 39.65 -10.93 13.26
C GLY A 551 40.36 -11.14 11.92
N ASN A 552 40.21 -12.31 11.30
CA ASN A 552 40.82 -12.62 10.01
C ASN A 552 39.93 -13.56 9.18
N PHE A 553 40.17 -13.67 7.87
CA PHE A 553 39.54 -14.65 6.99
C PHE A 553 40.59 -15.65 6.49
N VAL A 554 40.33 -16.95 6.67
CA VAL A 554 41.24 -18.03 6.26
C VAL A 554 40.59 -18.90 5.19
N GLU A 555 41.26 -19.05 4.06
CA GLU A 555 40.80 -19.87 2.93
C GLU A 555 41.25 -21.34 3.07
N ILE A 556 40.31 -22.29 2.92
CA ILE A 556 40.55 -23.73 2.94
C ILE A 556 40.03 -24.38 1.66
N THR A 557 40.82 -25.25 1.02
CA THR A 557 40.40 -25.97 -0.19
C THR A 557 39.80 -27.33 0.15
N HIS A 558 38.55 -27.57 -0.28
CA HIS A 558 37.81 -28.81 -0.13
C HIS A 558 37.53 -29.48 -1.48
N ASN A 559 37.83 -30.78 -1.59
CA ASN A 559 37.68 -31.54 -2.83
C ASN A 559 36.42 -32.42 -2.79
N LYS A 560 35.42 -32.10 -3.62
CA LYS A 560 34.11 -32.80 -3.66
C LYS A 560 33.81 -33.38 -5.04
N PRO A 561 33.29 -34.62 -5.14
CA PRO A 561 32.78 -35.18 -6.39
C PRO A 561 31.48 -34.47 -6.82
N VAL A 562 31.47 -33.87 -8.02
CA VAL A 562 30.31 -33.24 -8.64
C VAL A 562 29.94 -33.94 -9.94
N LEU A 563 28.65 -33.91 -10.31
CA LEU A 563 28.17 -34.49 -11.56
C LEU A 563 28.40 -33.51 -12.70
N LYS A 564 29.22 -33.87 -13.69
CA LYS A 564 29.42 -33.11 -14.92
C LYS A 564 28.82 -33.82 -16.15
N PRO A 565 28.40 -33.07 -17.18
CA PRO A 565 28.00 -33.65 -18.45
C PRO A 565 29.13 -34.48 -19.07
N ALA A 566 28.79 -35.64 -19.62
CA ALA A 566 29.68 -36.54 -20.33
C ALA A 566 29.16 -36.77 -21.76
N SER A 567 30.06 -37.15 -22.66
CA SER A 567 29.69 -37.40 -24.06
C SER A 567 28.66 -38.54 -24.18
N GLY A 568 27.63 -38.31 -24.99
CA GLY A 568 26.53 -39.25 -25.25
C GLY A 568 25.22 -38.82 -24.58
N THR A 569 24.13 -39.46 -24.99
CA THR A 569 22.79 -39.24 -24.43
C THR A 569 22.32 -40.49 -23.67
N ARG A 570 21.57 -40.29 -22.59
CA ARG A 570 20.88 -41.33 -21.81
C ARG A 570 19.38 -41.12 -21.93
N LYS A 571 18.61 -42.21 -21.98
CA LYS A 571 17.15 -42.11 -21.98
C LYS A 571 16.64 -41.70 -20.60
N CYS A 572 15.81 -40.66 -20.56
CA CYS A 572 15.18 -40.10 -19.37
C CYS A 572 13.71 -39.73 -19.71
N ASN A 573 12.92 -39.35 -18.71
CA ASN A 573 11.55 -38.86 -18.91
C ASN A 573 10.67 -39.75 -19.81
N CYS A 574 10.81 -41.07 -19.68
CA CYS A 574 10.05 -42.03 -20.47
C CYS A 574 8.55 -41.96 -20.18
N ARG A 575 7.74 -41.68 -21.21
CA ARG A 575 6.27 -41.69 -21.18
C ARG A 575 5.69 -42.64 -22.24
N GLN A 576 4.42 -43.00 -22.11
CA GLN A 576 3.74 -43.85 -23.09
C GLN A 576 2.83 -43.01 -23.98
N GLU A 577 2.99 -43.13 -25.29
CA GLU A 577 2.21 -42.41 -26.30
C GLU A 577 1.50 -43.38 -27.26
N MET A 578 0.29 -43.02 -27.72
CA MET A 578 -0.49 -43.79 -28.68
C MET A 578 -0.16 -43.31 -30.10
N VAL A 579 0.52 -44.14 -30.90
CA VAL A 579 0.92 -43.82 -32.27
C VAL A 579 0.06 -44.59 -33.27
N THR A 580 -0.51 -43.88 -34.25
CA THR A 580 -1.34 -44.49 -35.31
C THR A 580 -0.50 -44.73 -36.56
N ARG A 581 -0.36 -45.97 -37.00
CA ARG A 581 0.41 -46.34 -38.21
C ARG A 581 -0.53 -46.74 -39.34
N GLN A 582 -0.37 -46.12 -40.51
CA GLN A 582 -1.13 -46.45 -41.71
C GLN A 582 -0.51 -47.69 -42.38
N LEU A 583 -1.33 -48.73 -42.54
CA LEU A 583 -0.92 -50.02 -43.15
C LEU A 583 -1.38 -50.14 -44.61
N GLY A 584 -2.10 -49.13 -45.11
CA GLY A 584 -2.55 -49.02 -46.49
C GLY A 584 -3.69 -48.01 -46.65
N PRO A 585 -4.18 -47.78 -47.87
CA PRO A 585 -5.31 -46.89 -48.12
C PRO A 585 -6.54 -47.35 -47.33
N GLY A 586 -6.99 -46.53 -46.37
CA GLY A 586 -8.17 -46.81 -45.52
C GLY A 586 -7.95 -47.76 -44.34
N ARG A 587 -6.72 -48.21 -44.02
CA ARG A 587 -6.43 -49.05 -42.84
C ARG A 587 -5.37 -48.43 -41.92
N PHE A 588 -5.75 -48.19 -40.67
CA PHE A 588 -4.90 -47.64 -39.62
C PHE A 588 -4.91 -48.54 -38.38
N GLN A 589 -3.76 -48.66 -37.71
CA GLN A 589 -3.61 -49.38 -36.43
C GLN A 589 -3.00 -48.44 -35.38
N MET A 590 -3.68 -48.29 -34.24
CA MET A 590 -3.16 -47.56 -33.07
C MET A 590 -2.37 -48.52 -32.17
N MET A 591 -1.15 -48.14 -31.77
CA MET A 591 -0.32 -48.89 -30.81
C MET A 591 0.30 -47.97 -29.75
N GLN A 592 0.43 -48.45 -28.51
CA GLN A 592 1.14 -47.72 -27.45
C GLN A 592 2.64 -47.95 -27.59
N GLN A 593 3.41 -46.87 -27.68
CA GLN A 593 4.87 -46.87 -27.75
C GLN A 593 5.43 -46.05 -26.59
N GLN A 594 6.46 -46.59 -25.92
CA GLN A 594 7.17 -45.85 -24.88
C GLN A 594 8.19 -44.92 -25.53
N VAL A 595 7.97 -43.62 -25.38
CA VAL A 595 8.82 -42.55 -25.89
C VAL A 595 9.60 -41.99 -24.70
N CYS A 596 10.93 -42.00 -24.81
CA CYS A 596 11.82 -41.42 -23.81
C CYS A 596 12.57 -40.26 -24.43
N ASP A 597 12.78 -39.22 -23.63
CA ASP A 597 13.66 -38.11 -24.01
C ASP A 597 15.13 -38.56 -23.92
N GLU A 598 15.98 -38.00 -24.76
CA GLU A 598 17.43 -38.21 -24.70
C GLU A 598 18.09 -37.10 -23.87
N CYS A 599 18.33 -37.37 -22.58
CA CYS A 599 19.05 -36.47 -21.70
C CYS A 599 20.57 -36.57 -21.90
N PRO A 600 21.35 -35.53 -21.58
CA PRO A 600 22.80 -35.62 -21.51
C PRO A 600 23.27 -36.69 -20.50
N ASN A 601 24.32 -37.42 -20.87
CA ASN A 601 25.00 -38.36 -19.97
C ASN A 601 25.78 -37.58 -18.89
N ILE A 602 26.03 -38.17 -17.73
CA ILE A 602 26.73 -37.50 -16.60
C ILE A 602 27.83 -38.38 -16.01
N LYS A 603 28.91 -37.76 -15.53
CA LYS A 603 30.04 -38.42 -14.86
C LYS A 603 30.42 -37.65 -13.59
N LEU A 604 30.78 -38.36 -12.53
CA LEU A 604 31.33 -37.75 -11.31
C LEU A 604 32.78 -37.31 -11.54
N VAL A 605 33.06 -36.04 -11.27
CA VAL A 605 34.40 -35.43 -11.35
C VAL A 605 34.67 -34.74 -10.02
N ASN A 606 35.84 -34.97 -9.42
CA ASN A 606 36.25 -34.26 -8.22
C ASN A 606 36.61 -32.81 -8.58
N GLU A 607 35.94 -31.86 -7.95
CA GLU A 607 36.24 -30.43 -8.04
C GLU A 607 36.78 -29.92 -6.71
N GLU A 608 37.80 -29.07 -6.81
CA GLU A 608 38.33 -28.31 -5.67
C GLU A 608 37.48 -27.06 -5.48
N ARG A 609 37.04 -26.81 -4.24
CA ARG A 609 36.28 -25.62 -3.84
C ARG A 609 37.01 -24.94 -2.69
N VAL A 610 37.30 -23.65 -2.84
CA VAL A 610 37.89 -22.84 -1.76
C VAL A 610 36.75 -22.31 -0.88
N LEU A 611 36.87 -22.51 0.42
CA LEU A 611 35.95 -22.06 1.46
C LEU A 611 36.66 -20.97 2.29
N GLU A 612 36.06 -19.81 2.43
CA GLU A 612 36.60 -18.71 3.24
C GLU A 612 35.95 -18.74 4.63
N ILE A 613 36.74 -19.02 5.66
CA ILE A 613 36.29 -19.17 7.05
C ILE A 613 36.68 -17.92 7.84
N GLU A 614 35.70 -17.30 8.50
CA GLU A 614 35.92 -16.11 9.33
C GLU A 614 36.34 -16.50 10.75
N VAL A 615 37.49 -16.00 11.18
CA VAL A 615 38.01 -16.11 12.55
C VAL A 615 37.47 -14.91 13.31
N GLU A 616 36.41 -15.10 14.09
CA GLU A 616 35.82 -14.05 14.91
C GLU A 616 36.74 -13.70 16.09
N GLN A 617 36.69 -12.43 16.50
CA GLN A 617 37.51 -11.94 17.61
C GLN A 617 37.15 -12.67 18.91
N GLY A 618 38.12 -13.35 19.51
CA GLY A 618 37.95 -14.05 20.78
C GLY A 618 37.38 -15.48 20.71
N MET A 619 37.40 -16.13 19.53
CA MET A 619 37.08 -17.56 19.42
C MET A 619 37.96 -18.44 20.32
N GLN A 620 37.41 -19.57 20.81
CA GLN A 620 38.10 -20.47 21.73
C GLN A 620 38.71 -21.69 21.02
N ASP A 621 39.83 -22.21 21.55
CA ASP A 621 40.46 -23.43 21.04
C ASP A 621 39.50 -24.62 21.12
N GLY A 622 39.36 -25.37 20.02
CA GLY A 622 38.39 -26.47 19.88
C GLY A 622 36.94 -26.04 19.56
N GLN A 623 36.69 -24.76 19.26
CA GLN A 623 35.37 -24.30 18.81
C GLN A 623 35.07 -24.82 17.39
N GLU A 624 34.06 -25.68 17.26
CA GLU A 624 33.62 -26.22 15.97
C GLU A 624 32.64 -25.27 15.26
N GLN A 625 32.96 -24.86 14.03
CA GLN A 625 32.02 -24.13 13.18
C GLN A 625 31.35 -25.11 12.21
N ARG A 626 30.11 -25.49 12.52
CA ARG A 626 29.36 -26.48 11.75
C ARG A 626 28.65 -25.83 10.58
N PHE A 627 29.06 -26.15 9.35
CA PHE A 627 28.36 -25.73 8.14
C PHE A 627 27.12 -26.60 7.90
N VAL A 628 25.98 -26.22 8.48
CA VAL A 628 24.69 -26.88 8.24
C VAL A 628 23.75 -25.92 7.55
N ALA A 629 23.41 -26.25 6.29
CA ALA A 629 22.26 -25.72 5.58
C ALA A 629 22.08 -24.19 5.61
N GLU A 630 23.17 -23.45 5.42
CA GLU A 630 23.08 -22.00 5.20
C GLU A 630 23.67 -21.65 3.85
N GLY A 631 22.76 -21.34 2.93
CA GLY A 631 23.11 -20.83 1.63
C GLY A 631 22.14 -21.25 0.54
N PHE A 632 22.04 -20.43 -0.50
CA PHE A 632 21.32 -20.74 -1.72
C PHE A 632 22.30 -20.69 -2.90
N GLU A 633 22.00 -21.52 -3.89
CA GLU A 633 22.61 -21.46 -5.21
C GLU A 633 21.47 -21.18 -6.19
N MET A 634 21.60 -20.10 -6.95
CA MET A 634 20.61 -19.72 -7.95
C MET A 634 21.27 -19.18 -9.22
N ASP A 635 20.58 -19.36 -10.33
CA ASP A 635 20.97 -18.84 -11.62
C ASP A 635 20.13 -17.59 -11.91
N ILE A 636 20.80 -16.49 -12.24
CA ILE A 636 20.13 -15.28 -12.73
C ILE A 636 20.39 -15.18 -14.23
N GLU A 637 19.33 -15.04 -15.02
CA GLU A 637 19.46 -14.79 -16.46
C GLU A 637 19.90 -13.34 -16.69
N HIS A 638 20.99 -13.15 -17.44
CA HIS A 638 21.53 -11.84 -17.81
C HIS A 638 20.83 -11.30 -19.09
N LEU A 639 21.02 -10.02 -19.40
CA LEU A 639 20.42 -9.31 -20.53
C LEU A 639 20.81 -9.89 -21.91
N ASP A 640 21.92 -10.60 -22.01
CA ASP A 640 22.39 -11.32 -23.20
C ASP A 640 22.01 -12.82 -23.20
N GLY A 641 21.26 -13.26 -22.18
CA GLY A 641 20.70 -14.60 -22.07
C GLY A 641 21.65 -15.64 -21.46
N HIS A 642 22.88 -15.30 -21.04
CA HIS A 642 23.68 -16.24 -20.25
C HIS A 642 23.26 -16.26 -18.78
N LYS A 643 23.59 -17.35 -18.10
CA LYS A 643 23.25 -17.55 -16.70
C LYS A 643 24.39 -17.11 -15.80
N VAL A 644 24.12 -16.14 -14.93
CA VAL A 644 25.02 -15.73 -13.85
C VAL A 644 24.75 -16.60 -12.63
N HIS A 645 25.73 -17.45 -12.29
CA HIS A 645 25.65 -18.31 -11.12
C HIS A 645 25.96 -17.52 -9.83
N VAL A 646 24.99 -17.51 -8.91
CA VAL A 646 25.06 -16.79 -7.65
C VAL A 646 24.96 -17.79 -6.52
N ILE A 647 26.04 -17.88 -5.76
CA ILE A 647 26.13 -18.74 -4.59
C ILE A 647 26.38 -17.82 -3.40
N ARG A 648 25.59 -18.01 -2.35
CA ARG A 648 25.80 -17.36 -1.08
C ARG A 648 25.61 -18.41 0.01
N ASP A 649 26.60 -18.52 0.86
CA ASP A 649 26.78 -19.52 1.92
C ASP A 649 26.73 -18.92 3.33
N LYS A 650 26.46 -17.61 3.42
CA LYS A 650 26.27 -16.84 4.65
C LYS A 650 24.80 -16.46 4.82
N VAL A 651 24.38 -16.17 6.06
CA VAL A 651 23.06 -15.57 6.36
C VAL A 651 22.78 -14.41 5.40
N THR A 652 21.64 -14.49 4.72
CA THR A 652 21.18 -13.48 3.78
C THR A 652 20.04 -12.73 4.42
N TRP A 653 20.34 -11.54 4.94
CA TRP A 653 19.33 -10.66 5.54
C TRP A 653 18.58 -9.87 4.45
N PRO A 654 17.35 -9.39 4.71
CA PRO A 654 16.61 -8.54 3.78
C PRO A 654 17.44 -7.31 3.38
N GLY A 655 17.58 -7.08 2.07
CA GLY A 655 18.36 -5.97 1.52
C GLY A 655 19.87 -6.25 1.38
N ALA A 656 20.36 -7.45 1.68
CA ALA A 656 21.76 -7.82 1.44
C ALA A 656 22.12 -7.65 -0.04
N ARG A 657 23.35 -7.20 -0.34
CA ARG A 657 23.83 -6.96 -1.72
C ARG A 657 25.08 -7.78 -2.03
N ILE A 658 25.10 -8.44 -3.19
CA ILE A 658 26.26 -9.10 -3.77
C ILE A 658 26.72 -8.32 -5.00
N ARG A 659 28.03 -8.25 -5.23
CA ARG A 659 28.63 -7.66 -6.44
C ARG A 659 29.22 -8.76 -7.30
N LYS A 660 28.87 -8.81 -8.58
CA LYS A 660 29.46 -9.69 -9.59
C LYS A 660 30.22 -8.83 -10.59
N LYS A 661 31.55 -8.86 -10.49
CA LYS A 661 32.46 -8.10 -11.35
C LYS A 661 32.51 -8.74 -12.74
N GLY A 662 32.44 -7.93 -13.79
CA GLY A 662 32.46 -8.40 -15.18
C GLY A 662 31.07 -8.73 -15.74
N GLU A 663 30.03 -8.63 -14.91
CA GLU A 663 28.63 -8.86 -15.28
C GLU A 663 27.83 -7.54 -15.39
N GLY A 664 28.49 -6.38 -15.34
CA GLY A 664 27.82 -5.09 -15.56
C GLY A 664 27.82 -4.67 -17.02
N MET A 665 27.33 -3.46 -17.30
CA MET A 665 27.30 -2.92 -18.67
C MET A 665 28.71 -2.82 -19.29
N PRO A 666 28.87 -3.05 -20.61
CA PRO A 666 30.13 -2.86 -21.30
C PRO A 666 30.57 -1.39 -21.27
N ASN A 667 31.87 -1.18 -21.17
CA ASN A 667 32.48 0.15 -21.17
C ASN A 667 32.47 0.72 -22.59
N TYR A 668 32.05 1.99 -22.72
CA TYR A 668 31.91 2.69 -24.00
C TYR A 668 33.20 2.77 -24.81
N ASP A 669 34.35 2.93 -24.14
CA ASP A 669 35.66 3.06 -24.80
C ASP A 669 36.34 1.70 -25.05
N ASN A 670 35.93 0.65 -24.33
CA ASN A 670 36.50 -0.68 -24.45
C ASN A 670 35.47 -1.78 -24.16
N ASN A 671 34.93 -2.37 -25.23
CA ASN A 671 33.91 -3.41 -25.18
C ASN A 671 34.37 -4.75 -24.54
N ASN A 672 35.65 -4.88 -24.17
CA ASN A 672 36.14 -6.03 -23.41
C ASN A 672 36.12 -5.80 -21.89
N LEU A 673 35.77 -4.60 -21.44
CA LEU A 673 35.64 -4.25 -20.03
C LEU A 673 34.17 -4.10 -19.68
N TYR A 674 33.73 -4.85 -18.68
CA TYR A 674 32.37 -4.85 -18.19
C TYR A 674 32.32 -4.29 -16.76
N GLY A 675 31.25 -3.59 -16.45
CA GLY A 675 30.99 -3.04 -15.12
C GLY A 675 30.72 -4.12 -14.07
N MET A 676 30.11 -3.71 -12.96
CA MET A 676 29.69 -4.62 -11.88
C MET A 676 28.17 -4.77 -11.87
N LEU A 677 27.68 -6.01 -11.77
CA LEU A 677 26.29 -6.30 -11.45
C LEU A 677 26.09 -6.28 -9.93
N TYR A 678 25.10 -5.55 -9.46
CA TYR A 678 24.70 -5.54 -8.05
C TYR A 678 23.41 -6.34 -7.90
N ILE A 679 23.45 -7.41 -7.12
CA ILE A 679 22.30 -8.28 -6.84
C ILE A 679 21.83 -7.97 -5.42
N THR A 680 20.58 -7.59 -5.25
CA THR A 680 19.98 -7.28 -3.94
C THR A 680 18.97 -8.35 -3.59
N PHE A 681 19.02 -8.88 -2.37
CA PHE A 681 18.16 -9.98 -1.91
C PHE A 681 16.97 -9.44 -1.12
N ASP A 682 15.78 -9.88 -1.51
CA ASP A 682 14.55 -9.71 -0.73
C ASP A 682 14.17 -11.06 -0.11
N VAL A 683 13.91 -11.09 1.20
CA VAL A 683 13.70 -12.32 1.97
C VAL A 683 12.22 -12.44 2.29
N GLN A 684 11.57 -13.41 1.65
CA GLN A 684 10.15 -13.68 1.86
C GLN A 684 9.94 -14.51 3.13
N PHE A 685 9.24 -13.93 4.11
CA PHE A 685 8.80 -14.69 5.29
C PHE A 685 7.53 -15.50 5.00
N PRO A 686 7.37 -16.69 5.64
CA PRO A 686 6.14 -17.46 5.55
C PRO A 686 4.93 -16.65 6.03
N LYS A 687 3.81 -16.73 5.30
CA LYS A 687 2.57 -15.99 5.60
C LYS A 687 1.55 -16.79 6.41
N GLU A 688 1.82 -18.08 6.62
CA GLU A 688 0.95 -18.99 7.36
C GLU A 688 1.44 -19.17 8.81
N ASP A 689 0.52 -19.53 9.69
CA ASP A 689 0.85 -19.86 11.06
C ASP A 689 1.74 -21.11 11.11
N PHE A 690 2.87 -21.01 11.78
CA PHE A 690 3.70 -22.18 12.09
C PHE A 690 2.95 -23.12 13.05
N ASP A 691 3.09 -24.42 12.85
CA ASP A 691 2.61 -25.41 13.82
C ASP A 691 3.37 -25.29 15.15
N ALA A 692 2.81 -25.90 16.20
CA ALA A 692 3.36 -25.78 17.55
C ALA A 692 4.81 -26.32 17.64
N GLU A 693 5.14 -27.32 16.82
CA GLU A 693 6.47 -27.92 16.78
C GLU A 693 7.49 -26.96 16.13
N THR A 694 7.14 -26.36 15.00
CA THR A 694 7.95 -25.37 14.27
C THR A 694 8.10 -24.09 15.08
N LYS A 695 7.06 -23.64 15.79
CA LYS A 695 7.14 -22.49 16.71
C LYS A 695 8.13 -22.74 17.84
N GLU A 696 8.13 -23.93 18.43
CA GLU A 696 9.07 -24.31 19.48
C GLU A 696 10.50 -24.46 18.95
N GLN A 697 10.67 -25.02 17.74
CA GLN A 697 11.98 -25.09 17.07
C GLN A 697 12.53 -23.70 16.76
N LEU A 698 11.72 -22.79 16.22
CA LEU A 698 12.09 -21.39 15.97
C LEU A 698 12.44 -20.67 17.27
N ARG A 699 11.66 -20.89 18.33
CA ARG A 699 11.94 -20.31 19.66
C ARG A 699 13.29 -20.77 20.21
N ARG A 700 13.61 -22.04 20.06
CA ARG A 700 14.92 -22.61 20.45
C ARG A 700 16.06 -22.10 19.57
N LEU A 701 15.84 -21.98 18.26
CA LEU A 701 16.83 -21.50 17.29
C LEU A 701 17.17 -20.03 17.47
N LEU A 702 16.17 -19.19 17.73
CA LEU A 702 16.37 -17.75 17.90
C LEU A 702 17.04 -17.40 19.23
N GLY A 703 16.99 -18.30 20.23
CA GLY A 703 17.73 -18.18 21.49
C GLY A 703 17.48 -16.87 22.27
N GLN A 704 16.40 -16.16 21.94
CA GLN A 704 16.09 -14.83 22.46
C GLN A 704 14.92 -14.91 23.43
N ASP A 705 15.00 -14.17 24.53
CA ASP A 705 13.82 -13.81 25.31
C ASP A 705 12.86 -13.00 24.41
N SER A 706 11.56 -12.99 24.72
CA SER A 706 10.58 -12.24 23.93
C SER A 706 11.00 -10.78 23.79
N ILE A 707 11.51 -10.40 22.62
CA ILE A 707 11.88 -9.02 22.33
C ILE A 707 10.58 -8.28 21.96
N ASN A 708 9.95 -7.65 22.93
CA ASN A 708 8.79 -6.76 22.70
C ASN A 708 9.17 -5.40 22.09
N LYS A 709 10.41 -5.25 21.59
CA LYS A 709 10.79 -4.08 20.79
C LYS A 709 10.36 -4.31 19.36
N VAL A 710 9.15 -3.80 19.06
CA VAL A 710 8.65 -3.66 17.70
C VAL A 710 9.64 -2.84 16.88
N TYR A 711 10.12 -3.42 15.77
CA TYR A 711 10.78 -2.68 14.71
C TYR A 711 9.78 -1.64 14.18
N ASN A 712 9.96 -0.39 14.57
CA ASN A 712 9.01 0.70 14.37
C ASN A 712 9.21 1.46 13.05
N GLY A 713 10.08 0.96 12.15
CA GLY A 713 10.42 1.66 10.91
C GLY A 713 11.01 3.06 11.10
N LEU A 714 11.41 3.45 12.33
CA LEU A 714 11.92 4.79 12.63
C LEU A 714 13.42 4.98 12.32
N ARG A 715 14.06 4.00 11.68
CA ARG A 715 15.32 4.22 10.98
C ARG A 715 15.04 4.27 9.48
N GLY A 716 14.35 5.32 9.08
CA GLY A 716 14.26 5.70 7.68
C GLY A 716 15.67 5.98 7.16
N PHE A 717 16.06 5.21 6.15
CA PHE A 717 16.77 5.76 5.01
C PHE A 717 15.78 6.56 4.16
#